data_AF-A0A5C3FXC3-F1
#
_entry.id   AF-A0A5C3FXC3-F1
#
_cell.length_a   1.000
_cell.length_b   1.000
_cell.length_c   1.000
_cell.angle_alpha   90.00
_cell.angle_beta   90.00
_cell.angle_gamma   90.00
#
_symmetry.space_group_name_H-M   'P 1'
#
loop_
_entity.id
_entity.type
_entity.pdbx_description
1 polymer ?
#
loop_
_entity_poly.entity_id
_entity_poly.type
_entity_poly.pdbx_seq_one_letter_code
_entity_poly.pdbx_strand_id
1 'polypeptide(L)'
;MLGTTTSTATVRAAWRPFSTTVSVGFASSSKRDPAAFWTSDERLIKAIRRRQETYRLAQVGNSARKKSDRVEAAQLANAEVRWLVQHVRKLQTDTAASEQNSRQILDRNSRRKLVAMATQMTRANVPLSYLLGSMPFGSLPVELTVRPPTLLPRPETEHWATAVVADLLRAIEASTTSSSSTPPTIRIADLCTGSGCVALLIAHALRSELGDDADWRVVACDRSPLAVHLARENAAKLGFSERNVRIVEADVFSDVDMDGLASIAGGPFDVVVSNPPYIPRREWQTLSAEVRAHEDPAALIGERDIPPATLERVPGEGIVQDGGSDVQRSFVDRTGLAFHQRLAELLYRPSFSARDSQWRAHGVPRLVAEYGKGQQRLVAKLHAELVAPADRLPRVVRLPKHQLVVVGVGNATTHPLTRHSIGQVVLDPLLARLVAHDAQIRRHLAQARDGLEQERTEALASGRIDPHARPDWTQPVPAQIPLSCASTEGQYLDPNDRVAMPTELTKVRAGKSGGWAATFPLLVRSDSSSHVYQVEVSLYKPSQAMNLSGVGLRAFLTAHHPNPTDPAVVDDTLVLQDDLDIDFGLVKSKSTGSASGHNGVRDILARLNVVDTKLARLRIGIGRPPPPAKEAKNEWLPSLGKKAAKAIPVDKWVLSKLSKDELASCTARDGAVVGQVETAALEWIQQRCAHIAAANDREPKLAMRKDQFGMHRSVWIY
;
A
#
# COMPACT_ATOMS: atom_id res chain seq x y z
N MET A 1 32.81 -35.13 11.21
CA MET A 1 32.51 -36.55 10.94
C MET A 1 31.07 -36.81 11.34
N LEU A 2 30.27 -37.36 10.41
CA LEU A 2 28.94 -37.99 10.60
C LEU A 2 27.84 -37.05 11.16
N GLY A 3 26.64 -36.90 10.62
CA GLY A 3 25.94 -37.49 9.49
C GLY A 3 24.56 -36.83 9.48
N THR A 4 24.10 -36.43 8.30
CA THR A 4 22.87 -35.68 8.03
C THR A 4 21.64 -36.58 7.98
N THR A 5 20.54 -36.21 8.65
CA THR A 5 19.15 -36.55 8.24
C THR A 5 18.13 -35.65 8.96
N THR A 6 17.57 -34.67 8.26
CA THR A 6 16.33 -33.98 8.65
C THR A 6 15.22 -34.33 7.66
N SER A 7 14.13 -34.83 8.23
CA SER A 7 12.91 -35.25 7.54
C SER A 7 12.10 -34.03 7.07
N THR A 8 11.88 -33.92 5.77
CA THR A 8 10.88 -33.02 5.17
C THR A 8 9.79 -33.88 4.52
N ALA A 9 8.68 -34.07 5.23
CA ALA A 9 7.48 -34.68 4.67
C ALA A 9 6.83 -33.70 3.68
N THR A 10 7.03 -33.95 2.38
CA THR A 10 6.36 -33.23 1.29
C THR A 10 5.22 -34.11 0.77
N VAL A 11 3.98 -33.66 0.92
CA VAL A 11 2.81 -34.29 0.30
C VAL A 11 2.86 -34.02 -1.20
N ARG A 12 3.47 -34.95 -1.95
CA ARG A 12 3.37 -35.04 -3.42
C ARG A 12 2.14 -35.90 -3.76
N ALA A 13 1.02 -35.25 -4.06
CA ALA A 13 -0.08 -35.91 -4.75
C ALA A 13 0.34 -36.21 -6.21
N ALA A 14 -0.01 -37.41 -6.65
CA ALA A 14 0.59 -38.11 -7.75
C ALA A 14 0.25 -37.57 -9.15
N TRP A 15 1.28 -37.16 -9.89
CA TRP A 15 1.29 -37.17 -11.36
C TRP A 15 2.44 -38.09 -11.80
N ARG A 16 2.11 -39.26 -12.35
CA ARG A 16 3.08 -40.13 -13.04
C ARG A 16 2.86 -40.00 -14.56
N PRO A 17 3.87 -39.59 -15.35
CA PRO A 17 3.79 -39.71 -16.79
C PRO A 17 4.07 -41.17 -17.19
N PHE A 18 3.18 -41.75 -18.00
CA PHE A 18 3.44 -43.05 -18.63
C PHE A 18 4.50 -42.87 -19.73
N SER A 19 5.63 -43.55 -19.56
CA SER A 19 6.68 -43.72 -20.57
C SER A 19 6.13 -44.51 -21.78
N THR A 20 6.38 -44.02 -22.99
CA THR A 20 6.13 -44.74 -24.24
C THR A 20 7.46 -45.02 -24.94
N THR A 21 8.00 -46.20 -24.70
CA THR A 21 8.97 -46.84 -25.59
C THR A 21 8.31 -48.09 -26.14
N VAL A 22 8.03 -48.14 -27.44
CA VAL A 22 7.66 -49.38 -28.13
C VAL A 22 8.55 -49.54 -29.35
N SER A 23 9.32 -50.62 -29.31
CA SER A 23 10.15 -51.18 -30.36
C SER A 23 9.30 -51.75 -31.51
N VAL A 24 9.86 -51.68 -32.72
CA VAL A 24 9.25 -52.12 -33.98
C VAL A 24 9.37 -53.64 -34.12
N GLY A 25 8.25 -54.32 -34.42
CA GLY A 25 8.21 -55.72 -34.82
C GLY A 25 7.06 -55.98 -35.78
N PHE A 26 7.37 -56.50 -36.97
CA PHE A 26 6.43 -56.93 -38.01
C PHE A 26 5.91 -58.35 -37.72
N ALA A 27 4.59 -58.59 -37.75
CA ALA A 27 3.94 -59.75 -38.41
C ALA A 27 2.40 -59.84 -38.18
N SER A 28 1.71 -59.95 -39.32
CA SER A 28 0.42 -60.58 -39.69
C SER A 28 -0.82 -60.73 -38.77
N SER A 29 -1.93 -60.32 -39.41
CA SER A 29 -3.29 -60.89 -39.38
C SER A 29 -4.29 -60.36 -38.35
N SER A 30 -5.47 -60.07 -38.91
CA SER A 30 -6.55 -59.25 -38.38
C SER A 30 -7.11 -59.68 -37.04
N LYS A 31 -7.14 -58.73 -36.09
CA LYS A 31 -8.27 -58.46 -35.19
C LYS A 31 -8.13 -57.02 -34.67
N ARG A 32 -9.25 -56.30 -34.69
CA ARG A 32 -9.36 -54.84 -34.54
C ARG A 32 -8.53 -54.27 -33.38
N ASP A 33 -7.64 -53.35 -33.71
CA ASP A 33 -6.95 -52.49 -32.77
C ASP A 33 -7.97 -51.53 -32.10
N PRO A 34 -8.18 -51.57 -30.77
CA PRO A 34 -9.10 -50.67 -30.08
C PRO A 34 -8.59 -49.21 -30.00
N ALA A 35 -7.40 -48.91 -30.52
CA ALA A 35 -6.80 -47.58 -30.47
C ALA A 35 -7.16 -46.66 -31.65
N ALA A 36 -7.99 -47.11 -32.60
CA ALA A 36 -8.49 -46.25 -33.68
C ALA A 36 -9.57 -45.30 -33.16
N PHE A 37 -9.41 -44.01 -33.45
CA PHE A 37 -10.32 -42.93 -33.09
C PHE A 37 -11.82 -43.32 -33.28
N TRP A 38 -12.60 -43.17 -32.21
CA TRP A 38 -13.85 -43.89 -31.89
C TRP A 38 -15.11 -43.58 -32.73
N THR A 39 -14.99 -43.19 -33.99
CA THR A 39 -16.15 -42.69 -34.75
C THR A 39 -15.95 -42.66 -36.27
N SER A 40 -16.84 -43.32 -37.01
CA SER A 40 -17.00 -43.18 -38.47
C SER A 40 -17.86 -41.96 -38.88
N ASP A 41 -18.26 -41.12 -37.92
CA ASP A 41 -19.07 -39.93 -38.18
C ASP A 41 -18.29 -38.85 -38.93
N GLU A 42 -18.59 -38.69 -40.21
CA GLU A 42 -17.91 -37.76 -41.10
C GLU A 42 -18.00 -36.30 -40.61
N ARG A 43 -19.11 -35.91 -39.96
CA ARG A 43 -19.30 -34.54 -39.46
C ARG A 43 -18.37 -34.25 -38.29
N LEU A 44 -18.20 -35.21 -37.39
CA LEU A 44 -17.30 -35.09 -36.24
C LEU A 44 -15.82 -35.09 -36.69
N ILE A 45 -15.45 -35.94 -37.65
CA ILE A 45 -14.11 -35.95 -38.26
C ILE A 45 -13.80 -34.59 -38.90
N LYS A 46 -14.76 -34.02 -39.65
CA LYS A 46 -14.63 -32.69 -40.25
C LYS A 46 -14.47 -31.60 -39.18
N ALA A 47 -15.20 -31.67 -38.07
CA ALA A 47 -15.06 -30.74 -36.96
C ALA A 47 -13.65 -30.81 -36.34
N ILE A 48 -13.16 -32.02 -36.03
CA ILE A 48 -11.81 -32.23 -35.47
C ILE A 48 -10.74 -31.65 -36.39
N ARG A 49 -10.79 -31.95 -37.69
CA ARG A 49 -9.83 -31.43 -38.67
C ARG A 49 -9.82 -29.90 -38.71
N ARG A 50 -10.99 -29.26 -38.61
CA ARG A 50 -11.09 -27.79 -38.54
C ARG A 50 -10.44 -27.26 -37.27
N ARG A 51 -10.71 -27.86 -36.11
CA ARG A 51 -10.12 -27.43 -34.84
C ARG A 51 -8.60 -27.58 -34.81
N GLN A 52 -8.08 -28.67 -35.38
CA GLN A 52 -6.64 -28.87 -35.57
C GLN A 52 -6.01 -27.77 -36.43
N GLU A 53 -6.68 -27.37 -37.52
CA GLU A 53 -6.19 -26.26 -38.36
C GLU A 53 -6.25 -24.93 -37.60
N THR A 54 -7.29 -24.67 -36.79
CA THR A 54 -7.37 -23.47 -35.95
C THR A 54 -6.18 -23.35 -34.99
N TYR A 55 -5.84 -24.41 -34.26
CA TYR A 55 -4.65 -24.40 -33.38
C TYR A 55 -3.35 -24.20 -34.16
N ARG A 56 -3.27 -24.78 -35.34
CA ARG A 56 -2.09 -24.63 -36.20
C ARG A 56 -1.93 -23.19 -36.69
N LEU A 57 -3.02 -22.50 -37.02
CA LEU A 57 -2.97 -21.09 -37.43
C LEU A 57 -2.64 -20.16 -36.26
N ALA A 58 -3.07 -20.48 -35.03
CA ALA A 58 -2.79 -19.68 -33.85
C ALA A 58 -1.31 -19.73 -33.39
N GLN A 59 -0.58 -20.82 -33.65
CA GLN A 59 0.83 -20.97 -33.24
C GLN A 59 1.86 -20.51 -34.29
N VAL A 60 1.46 -20.20 -35.53
CA VAL A 60 2.40 -19.84 -36.61
C VAL A 60 2.67 -18.33 -36.63
N GLY A 61 3.65 -17.89 -35.83
CA GLY A 61 4.33 -16.62 -36.06
C GLY A 61 5.41 -16.78 -37.14
N ASN A 62 5.12 -16.33 -38.37
CA ASN A 62 6.01 -16.13 -39.54
C ASN A 62 7.14 -17.16 -39.87
N SER A 63 7.21 -18.29 -39.19
CA SER A 63 8.27 -19.29 -39.31
C SER A 63 7.71 -20.62 -39.82
N ALA A 64 8.51 -21.35 -40.58
CA ALA A 64 8.11 -22.58 -41.27
C ALA A 64 7.46 -23.62 -40.34
N ARG A 65 6.36 -24.24 -40.82
CA ARG A 65 5.51 -25.23 -40.13
C ARG A 65 6.33 -26.42 -39.60
N LYS A 66 6.48 -26.57 -38.28
CA LYS A 66 7.22 -27.70 -37.67
C LYS A 66 6.30 -28.92 -37.45
N LYS A 67 6.90 -30.12 -37.42
CA LYS A 67 6.19 -31.39 -37.15
C LYS A 67 5.65 -31.45 -35.70
N SER A 68 6.34 -30.83 -34.75
CA SER A 68 5.92 -30.68 -33.35
C SER A 68 4.55 -30.02 -33.22
N ASP A 69 4.37 -28.89 -33.91
CA ASP A 69 3.18 -28.04 -33.78
C ASP A 69 1.93 -28.78 -34.30
N ARG A 70 2.10 -29.66 -35.29
CA ARG A 70 1.03 -30.53 -35.79
C ARG A 70 0.59 -31.57 -34.77
N VAL A 71 1.54 -32.13 -34.02
CA VAL A 71 1.25 -33.14 -33.00
C VAL A 71 0.53 -32.48 -31.82
N GLU A 72 1.00 -31.31 -31.39
CA GLU A 72 0.39 -30.55 -30.31
C GLU A 72 -1.03 -30.07 -30.65
N ALA A 73 -1.23 -29.48 -31.83
CA ALA A 73 -2.55 -29.07 -32.32
C ALA A 73 -3.52 -30.26 -32.40
N ALA A 74 -3.03 -31.44 -32.81
CA ALA A 74 -3.83 -32.67 -32.80
C ALA A 74 -4.19 -33.12 -31.39
N GLN A 75 -3.24 -33.06 -30.44
CA GLN A 75 -3.47 -33.44 -29.06
C GLN A 75 -4.52 -32.54 -28.37
N LEU A 76 -4.43 -31.22 -28.56
CA LEU A 76 -5.38 -30.25 -28.02
C LEU A 76 -6.79 -30.46 -28.58
N ALA A 77 -6.94 -30.52 -29.91
CA ALA A 77 -8.23 -30.78 -30.54
C ALA A 77 -8.84 -32.12 -30.08
N ASN A 78 -8.01 -33.15 -29.92
CA ASN A 78 -8.45 -34.45 -29.42
C ASN A 78 -8.84 -34.41 -27.93
N ALA A 79 -8.24 -33.53 -27.12
CA ALA A 79 -8.63 -33.34 -25.73
C ALA A 79 -10.02 -32.67 -25.64
N GLU A 80 -10.26 -31.60 -26.39
CA GLU A 80 -11.55 -30.91 -26.42
C GLU A 80 -12.70 -31.82 -26.86
N VAL A 81 -12.49 -32.61 -27.91
CA VAL A 81 -13.52 -33.57 -28.35
C VAL A 81 -13.73 -34.67 -27.31
N ARG A 82 -12.68 -35.12 -26.62
CA ARG A 82 -12.84 -36.08 -25.52
C ARG A 82 -13.71 -35.51 -24.39
N TRP A 83 -13.52 -34.25 -24.03
CA TRP A 83 -14.35 -33.57 -23.03
C TRP A 83 -15.81 -33.45 -23.48
N LEU A 84 -16.08 -33.07 -24.74
CA LEU A 84 -17.44 -33.08 -25.30
C LEU A 84 -18.10 -34.46 -25.21
N VAL A 85 -17.37 -35.53 -25.57
CA VAL A 85 -17.88 -36.91 -25.48
C VAL A 85 -18.19 -37.29 -24.04
N GLN A 86 -17.31 -36.98 -23.10
CA GLN A 86 -17.51 -37.25 -21.67
C GLN A 86 -18.75 -36.53 -21.14
N HIS A 87 -18.91 -35.25 -21.49
CA HIS A 87 -20.06 -34.45 -21.09
C HIS A 87 -21.38 -35.02 -21.63
N VAL A 88 -21.42 -35.37 -22.92
CA VAL A 88 -22.62 -35.98 -23.53
C VAL A 88 -22.94 -37.34 -22.90
N ARG A 89 -21.92 -38.15 -22.57
CA ARG A 89 -22.12 -39.43 -21.86
C ARG A 89 -22.74 -39.21 -20.47
N LYS A 90 -22.26 -38.21 -19.72
CA LYS A 90 -22.79 -37.86 -18.39
C LYS A 90 -24.27 -37.47 -18.48
N LEU A 91 -24.63 -36.63 -19.44
CA LEU A 91 -26.04 -36.26 -19.66
C LEU A 91 -26.93 -37.46 -20.03
N GLN A 92 -26.42 -38.40 -20.82
CA GLN A 92 -27.14 -39.62 -21.15
C GLN A 92 -27.37 -40.49 -19.92
N THR A 93 -26.37 -40.62 -19.03
CA THR A 93 -26.49 -41.40 -17.80
C THR A 93 -27.43 -40.75 -16.79
N ASP A 94 -27.42 -39.42 -16.67
CA ASP A 94 -28.31 -38.69 -15.75
C ASP A 94 -29.79 -38.81 -16.16
N THR A 95 -30.07 -39.14 -17.42
CA THR A 95 -31.43 -39.32 -17.96
C THR A 95 -31.92 -40.78 -17.89
N ALA A 96 -31.01 -41.75 -17.70
CA ALA A 96 -31.33 -43.18 -17.74
C ALA A 96 -31.27 -43.82 -16.34
N ALA A 97 -32.43 -44.17 -15.79
CA ALA A 97 -32.59 -44.72 -14.43
C ALA A 97 -32.07 -46.17 -14.22
N SER A 98 -31.14 -46.70 -15.03
CA SER A 98 -30.68 -48.08 -14.89
C SER A 98 -29.18 -48.25 -15.16
N GLU A 99 -28.54 -48.95 -14.22
CA GLU A 99 -27.11 -49.13 -14.07
C GLU A 99 -26.49 -50.19 -15.01
N GLN A 100 -25.16 -50.09 -15.11
CA GLN A 100 -24.18 -51.03 -15.65
C GLN A 100 -23.92 -51.15 -17.17
N ASN A 101 -24.88 -51.10 -18.11
CA ASN A 101 -24.58 -51.44 -19.53
C ASN A 101 -24.59 -50.29 -20.56
N SER A 102 -24.95 -49.07 -20.16
CA SER A 102 -25.08 -47.90 -21.06
C SER A 102 -23.79 -47.10 -21.28
N ARG A 103 -22.66 -47.47 -20.65
CA ARG A 103 -21.45 -46.64 -20.60
C ARG A 103 -20.64 -46.55 -21.90
N GLN A 104 -20.84 -47.45 -22.87
CA GLN A 104 -19.95 -47.51 -24.05
C GLN A 104 -20.51 -46.84 -25.32
N ILE A 105 -21.83 -46.88 -25.57
CA ILE A 105 -22.42 -46.44 -26.85
C ILE A 105 -23.35 -45.24 -26.62
N LEU A 106 -23.09 -44.16 -27.38
CA LEU A 106 -23.97 -42.99 -27.41
C LEU A 106 -25.26 -43.32 -28.18
N ASP A 107 -26.41 -43.00 -27.59
CA ASP A 107 -27.69 -43.09 -28.29
C ASP A 107 -27.78 -42.05 -29.43
N ARG A 108 -28.85 -42.12 -30.23
CA ARG A 108 -29.04 -41.24 -31.39
C ARG A 108 -29.14 -39.76 -31.01
N ASN A 109 -29.77 -39.44 -29.88
CA ASN A 109 -29.96 -38.06 -29.42
C ASN A 109 -28.65 -37.49 -28.86
N SER A 110 -27.94 -38.27 -28.06
CA SER A 110 -26.61 -37.97 -27.53
C SER A 110 -25.59 -37.77 -28.65
N ARG A 111 -25.61 -38.63 -29.69
CA ARG A 111 -24.77 -38.44 -30.88
C ARG A 111 -25.11 -37.16 -31.65
N ARG A 112 -26.39 -36.82 -31.81
CA ARG A 112 -26.82 -35.55 -32.42
C ARG A 112 -26.33 -34.35 -31.62
N LYS A 113 -26.43 -34.41 -30.28
CA LYS A 113 -25.95 -33.36 -29.37
C LYS A 113 -24.43 -33.16 -29.49
N LEU A 114 -23.66 -34.25 -29.49
CA LEU A 114 -22.20 -34.20 -29.69
C LEU A 114 -21.82 -33.53 -31.02
N VAL A 115 -22.45 -33.90 -32.12
CA VAL A 115 -22.20 -33.31 -33.44
C VAL A 115 -22.58 -31.82 -33.47
N ALA A 116 -23.67 -31.44 -32.80
CA ALA A 116 -24.09 -30.04 -32.69
C ALA A 116 -23.06 -29.21 -31.91
N MET A 117 -22.61 -29.68 -30.74
CA MET A 117 -21.58 -29.01 -29.92
C MET A 117 -20.27 -28.87 -30.70
N ALA A 118 -19.79 -29.95 -31.32
CA ALA A 118 -18.56 -29.91 -32.13
C ALA A 118 -18.70 -28.96 -33.33
N THR A 119 -19.89 -28.84 -33.91
CA THR A 119 -20.17 -27.88 -34.98
C THR A 119 -20.14 -26.43 -34.48
N GLN A 120 -20.76 -26.15 -33.33
CA GLN A 120 -20.73 -24.83 -32.69
C GLN A 120 -19.30 -24.41 -32.35
N MET A 121 -18.51 -25.30 -31.75
CA MET A 121 -17.10 -25.06 -31.43
C MET A 121 -16.25 -24.70 -32.67
N THR A 122 -16.51 -25.36 -33.81
CA THR A 122 -15.61 -25.29 -34.98
C THR A 122 -16.08 -24.36 -36.09
N ARG A 123 -17.38 -24.02 -36.16
CA ARG A 123 -17.93 -23.08 -37.14
C ARG A 123 -18.26 -21.73 -36.53
N ALA A 124 -18.85 -21.73 -35.33
CA ALA A 124 -19.24 -20.51 -34.64
C ALA A 124 -18.17 -20.04 -33.65
N ASN A 125 -17.10 -20.81 -33.45
CA ASN A 125 -16.06 -20.54 -32.44
C ASN A 125 -16.64 -20.42 -31.02
N VAL A 126 -17.67 -21.20 -30.68
CA VAL A 126 -18.19 -21.20 -29.30
C VAL A 126 -17.13 -21.81 -28.38
N PRO A 127 -16.68 -21.11 -27.32
CA PRO A 127 -15.76 -21.65 -26.34
C PRO A 127 -16.25 -22.99 -25.78
N LEU A 128 -15.33 -23.94 -25.61
CA LEU A 128 -15.67 -25.26 -25.09
C LEU A 128 -16.38 -25.18 -23.73
N SER A 129 -15.92 -24.32 -22.81
CA SER A 129 -16.51 -24.19 -21.48
C SER A 129 -17.99 -23.81 -21.52
N TYR A 130 -18.43 -22.97 -22.46
CA TYR A 130 -19.85 -22.67 -22.65
C TYR A 130 -20.65 -23.85 -23.20
N LEU A 131 -20.03 -24.69 -24.03
CA LEU A 131 -20.66 -25.92 -24.48
C LEU A 131 -20.82 -26.93 -23.34
N LEU A 132 -19.83 -27.00 -22.44
CA LEU A 132 -19.87 -27.85 -21.25
C LEU A 132 -20.81 -27.29 -20.16
N GLY A 133 -21.00 -25.97 -20.12
CA GLY A 133 -21.83 -25.26 -19.14
C GLY A 133 -21.21 -25.12 -17.76
N SER A 134 -20.00 -25.65 -17.55
CA SER A 134 -19.27 -25.54 -16.28
C SER A 134 -17.75 -25.55 -16.47
N MET A 135 -17.03 -25.06 -15.46
CA MET A 135 -15.58 -25.17 -15.38
C MET A 135 -15.05 -25.20 -13.93
N PRO A 136 -13.91 -25.88 -13.67
CA PRO A 136 -13.26 -25.82 -12.36
C PRO A 136 -12.61 -24.46 -12.11
N PHE A 137 -12.42 -24.11 -10.84
CA PHE A 137 -11.68 -22.92 -10.42
C PHE A 137 -11.11 -23.09 -9.01
N GLY A 138 -9.78 -23.10 -8.88
CA GLY A 138 -9.09 -23.18 -7.60
C GLY A 138 -9.43 -24.46 -6.82
N SER A 139 -9.55 -24.33 -5.50
CA SER A 139 -9.91 -25.44 -4.61
C SER A 139 -11.43 -25.63 -4.42
N LEU A 140 -12.26 -25.03 -5.27
CA LEU A 140 -13.71 -25.18 -5.13
C LEU A 140 -14.15 -26.65 -5.28
N PRO A 141 -15.07 -27.13 -4.44
CA PRO A 141 -15.46 -28.55 -4.43
C PRO A 141 -16.35 -28.93 -5.62
N VAL A 142 -16.93 -27.94 -6.30
CA VAL A 142 -17.84 -28.12 -7.44
C VAL A 142 -17.46 -27.14 -8.54
N GLU A 143 -17.55 -27.58 -9.80
CA GLU A 143 -17.34 -26.71 -10.96
C GLU A 143 -18.38 -25.57 -10.99
N LEU A 144 -17.91 -24.38 -11.33
CA LEU A 144 -18.75 -23.19 -11.51
C LEU A 144 -19.55 -23.34 -12.81
N THR A 145 -20.84 -23.03 -12.76
CA THR A 145 -21.65 -22.84 -13.97
C THR A 145 -21.11 -21.64 -14.74
N VAL A 146 -21.02 -21.78 -16.08
CA VAL A 146 -20.61 -20.70 -17.00
C VAL A 146 -21.51 -20.68 -18.23
N ARG A 147 -21.81 -19.48 -18.73
CA ARG A 147 -22.66 -19.29 -19.92
C ARG A 147 -22.39 -17.94 -20.59
N PRO A 148 -22.58 -17.82 -21.92
CA PRO A 148 -22.40 -16.55 -22.59
C PRO A 148 -23.46 -15.52 -22.12
N PRO A 149 -23.15 -14.22 -22.10
CA PRO A 149 -21.88 -13.62 -22.51
C PRO A 149 -20.90 -13.39 -21.36
N THR A 150 -21.04 -14.01 -20.18
CA THR A 150 -20.19 -13.67 -19.02
C THR A 150 -18.74 -14.13 -19.21
N LEU A 151 -17.75 -13.29 -18.87
CA LEU A 151 -16.33 -13.65 -18.94
C LEU A 151 -16.05 -15.01 -18.30
N LEU A 152 -15.41 -15.90 -19.05
CA LEU A 152 -14.98 -17.19 -18.53
C LEU A 152 -13.80 -17.00 -17.57
N PRO A 153 -13.84 -17.58 -16.35
CA PRO A 153 -12.69 -17.58 -15.43
C PRO A 153 -11.40 -18.00 -16.13
N ARG A 154 -10.33 -17.23 -15.91
CA ARG A 154 -9.04 -17.47 -16.56
C ARG A 154 -8.05 -18.17 -15.62
N PRO A 155 -7.14 -19.01 -16.13
CA PRO A 155 -6.09 -19.63 -15.31
C PRO A 155 -5.18 -18.61 -14.61
N GLU A 156 -4.93 -17.46 -15.24
CA GLU A 156 -4.20 -16.35 -14.64
C GLU A 156 -4.92 -15.80 -13.40
N THR A 157 -6.25 -15.67 -13.47
CA THR A 157 -7.10 -15.22 -12.38
C THR A 157 -7.10 -16.21 -11.21
N GLU A 158 -7.22 -17.50 -11.53
CA GLU A 158 -7.15 -18.58 -10.54
C GLU A 158 -5.83 -18.56 -9.77
N HIS A 159 -4.71 -18.30 -10.45
CA HIS A 159 -3.39 -18.29 -9.84
C HIS A 159 -3.25 -17.22 -8.75
N TRP A 160 -3.60 -15.97 -9.05
CA TRP A 160 -3.46 -14.90 -8.06
C TRP A 160 -4.55 -14.99 -6.98
N ALA A 161 -5.77 -15.41 -7.31
CA ALA A 161 -6.84 -15.59 -6.33
C ALA A 161 -6.47 -16.68 -5.30
N THR A 162 -5.86 -17.78 -5.75
CA THR A 162 -5.31 -18.81 -4.85
C THR A 162 -4.22 -18.26 -3.94
N ALA A 163 -3.37 -17.37 -4.44
CA ALA A 163 -2.34 -16.72 -3.63
C ALA A 163 -2.94 -15.76 -2.58
N VAL A 164 -4.05 -15.07 -2.90
CA VAL A 164 -4.78 -14.22 -1.93
C VAL A 164 -5.34 -15.08 -0.80
N VAL A 165 -5.94 -16.22 -1.13
CA VAL A 165 -6.41 -17.19 -0.13
C VAL A 165 -5.25 -17.62 0.78
N ALA A 166 -4.11 -18.02 0.20
CA ALA A 166 -2.96 -18.43 1.01
C ALA A 166 -2.41 -17.32 1.93
N ASP A 167 -2.38 -16.06 1.47
CA ASP A 167 -2.00 -14.91 2.30
C ASP A 167 -3.00 -14.68 3.44
N LEU A 168 -4.31 -14.80 3.17
CA LEU A 168 -5.39 -14.68 4.18
C LEU A 168 -5.31 -15.78 5.26
N LEU A 169 -5.17 -17.05 4.86
CA LEU A 169 -5.16 -18.16 5.82
C LEU A 169 -3.96 -18.09 6.77
N ARG A 170 -2.78 -17.72 6.26
CA ARG A 170 -1.60 -17.48 7.10
C ARG A 170 -1.82 -16.36 8.11
N ALA A 171 -2.52 -15.31 7.71
CA ALA A 171 -2.80 -14.19 8.61
C ALA A 171 -3.82 -14.56 9.70
N ILE A 172 -4.83 -15.35 9.36
CA ILE A 172 -5.79 -15.92 10.31
C ILE A 172 -5.06 -16.76 11.36
N GLU A 173 -4.20 -17.70 10.93
CA GLU A 173 -3.40 -18.55 11.83
C GLU A 173 -2.48 -17.74 12.76
N ALA A 174 -1.84 -16.69 12.24
CA ALA A 174 -1.00 -15.81 13.04
C ALA A 174 -1.80 -14.98 14.07
N SER A 175 -3.03 -14.60 13.72
CA SER A 175 -3.90 -13.79 14.59
C SER A 175 -4.47 -14.60 15.77
N THR A 176 -4.83 -15.88 15.56
CA THR A 176 -5.40 -16.75 16.59
C THR A 176 -4.39 -17.18 17.67
N THR A 177 -3.09 -17.09 17.37
CA THR A 177 -2.01 -17.37 18.32
C THR A 177 -1.80 -16.23 19.33
N SER A 178 -2.32 -15.03 19.04
CA SER A 178 -2.24 -13.88 19.93
C SER A 178 -3.50 -13.84 20.83
N SER A 179 -3.33 -13.73 22.16
CA SER A 179 -4.38 -13.90 23.20
C SER A 179 -5.52 -12.85 23.22
N SER A 180 -5.92 -12.32 22.06
CA SER A 180 -7.07 -11.41 21.90
C SER A 180 -8.39 -12.16 22.13
N SER A 181 -9.26 -11.58 22.95
CA SER A 181 -10.54 -12.17 23.38
C SER A 181 -11.70 -11.99 22.40
N THR A 182 -11.49 -11.36 21.24
CA THR A 182 -12.54 -11.17 20.22
C THR A 182 -12.19 -11.85 18.90
N PRO A 183 -13.12 -12.63 18.31
CA PRO A 183 -12.90 -13.24 17.00
C PRO A 183 -12.76 -12.14 15.95
N PRO A 184 -11.78 -12.26 15.04
CA PRO A 184 -11.44 -11.13 14.17
C PRO A 184 -12.40 -11.05 12.97
N THR A 185 -13.04 -9.88 12.79
CA THR A 185 -13.94 -9.62 11.65
C THR A 185 -13.14 -9.48 10.34
N ILE A 186 -13.64 -10.06 9.24
CA ILE A 186 -13.03 -9.97 7.90
C ILE A 186 -14.06 -9.49 6.88
N ARG A 187 -13.79 -8.40 6.18
CA ARG A 187 -14.63 -7.87 5.11
C ARG A 187 -13.87 -7.84 3.79
N ILE A 188 -14.40 -8.48 2.76
CA ILE A 188 -13.76 -8.58 1.44
C ILE A 188 -14.72 -8.10 0.35
N ALA A 189 -14.23 -7.27 -0.56
CA ALA A 189 -14.95 -6.86 -1.76
C ALA A 189 -14.38 -7.55 -3.01
N ASP A 190 -15.23 -8.13 -3.85
CA ASP A 190 -14.89 -8.60 -5.19
C ASP A 190 -15.59 -7.75 -6.24
N LEU A 191 -14.83 -6.87 -6.91
CA LEU A 191 -15.36 -5.92 -7.89
C LEU A 191 -15.20 -6.47 -9.30
N CYS A 192 -16.26 -6.36 -10.11
CA CYS A 192 -16.37 -6.99 -11.43
C CYS A 192 -16.35 -8.53 -11.32
N THR A 193 -17.22 -9.08 -10.46
CA THR A 193 -17.16 -10.47 -10.01
C THR A 193 -17.46 -11.50 -11.12
N GLY A 194 -18.16 -11.11 -12.19
CA GLY A 194 -18.48 -12.01 -13.29
C GLY A 194 -19.27 -13.23 -12.82
N SER A 195 -18.68 -14.42 -12.95
CA SER A 195 -19.28 -15.69 -12.49
C SER A 195 -19.21 -15.92 -10.98
N GLY A 196 -18.63 -14.99 -10.21
CA GLY A 196 -18.39 -15.14 -8.77
C GLY A 196 -17.12 -15.92 -8.42
N CYS A 197 -16.23 -16.23 -9.39
CA CYS A 197 -15.18 -17.21 -9.18
C CYS A 197 -14.19 -16.83 -8.05
N VAL A 198 -13.79 -15.56 -7.98
CA VAL A 198 -12.85 -15.06 -6.96
C VAL A 198 -13.56 -14.98 -5.60
N ALA A 199 -14.71 -14.29 -5.53
CA ALA A 199 -15.51 -14.19 -4.31
C ALA A 199 -15.80 -15.57 -3.67
N LEU A 200 -16.23 -16.53 -4.48
CA LEU A 200 -16.62 -17.86 -3.99
C LEU A 200 -15.41 -18.69 -3.55
N LEU A 201 -14.26 -18.57 -4.23
CA LEU A 201 -13.03 -19.22 -3.81
C LEU A 201 -12.58 -18.70 -2.43
N ILE A 202 -12.60 -17.39 -2.24
CA ILE A 202 -12.24 -16.75 -0.95
C ILE A 202 -13.24 -17.14 0.14
N ALA A 203 -14.55 -17.03 -0.13
CA ALA A 203 -15.59 -17.41 0.82
C ALA A 203 -15.50 -18.89 1.22
N HIS A 204 -15.15 -19.77 0.29
CA HIS A 204 -14.97 -21.19 0.57
C HIS A 204 -13.80 -21.44 1.52
N ALA A 205 -12.68 -20.76 1.31
CA ALA A 205 -11.53 -20.86 2.21
C ALA A 205 -11.84 -20.31 3.61
N LEU A 206 -12.51 -19.15 3.69
CA LEU A 206 -12.93 -18.57 4.98
C LEU A 206 -13.89 -19.49 5.74
N ARG A 207 -14.89 -20.05 5.06
CA ARG A 207 -15.82 -21.03 5.64
C ARG A 207 -15.08 -22.27 6.16
N SER A 208 -14.14 -22.82 5.39
CA SER A 208 -13.41 -24.02 5.78
C SER A 208 -12.53 -23.81 7.02
N GLU A 209 -11.97 -22.62 7.19
CA GLU A 209 -11.04 -22.32 8.29
C GLU A 209 -11.72 -21.73 9.54
N LEU A 210 -12.74 -20.88 9.36
CA LEU A 210 -13.41 -20.16 10.45
C LEU A 210 -14.81 -20.70 10.78
N GLY A 211 -15.41 -21.50 9.90
CA GLY A 211 -16.80 -21.93 9.99
C GLY A 211 -17.82 -20.89 9.48
N ASP A 212 -19.07 -21.32 9.33
CA ASP A 212 -20.17 -20.49 8.83
C ASP A 212 -20.63 -19.42 9.84
N ASP A 213 -20.43 -19.67 11.14
CA ASP A 213 -20.90 -18.77 12.19
C ASP A 213 -19.95 -17.62 12.52
N ALA A 214 -18.72 -17.66 12.01
CA ALA A 214 -17.73 -16.61 12.19
C ALA A 214 -18.14 -15.31 11.47
N ASP A 215 -17.63 -14.19 11.98
CA ASP A 215 -17.95 -12.85 11.47
C ASP A 215 -17.06 -12.48 10.26
N TRP A 216 -17.33 -13.09 9.12
CA TRP A 216 -16.71 -12.74 7.86
C TRP A 216 -17.75 -12.46 6.78
N ARG A 217 -17.44 -11.51 5.89
CA ARG A 217 -18.31 -11.05 4.81
C ARG A 217 -17.52 -10.93 3.51
N VAL A 218 -18.00 -11.58 2.47
CA VAL A 218 -17.57 -11.38 1.08
C VAL A 218 -18.72 -10.71 0.33
N VAL A 219 -18.52 -9.47 -0.09
CA VAL A 219 -19.48 -8.74 -0.92
C VAL A 219 -18.93 -8.65 -2.33
N ALA A 220 -19.64 -9.21 -3.29
CA ALA A 220 -19.26 -9.24 -4.68
C ALA A 220 -20.22 -8.39 -5.50
N CYS A 221 -19.71 -7.68 -6.51
CA CYS A 221 -20.57 -6.90 -7.39
C CYS A 221 -20.20 -6.99 -8.86
N ASP A 222 -21.20 -6.81 -9.69
CA ASP A 222 -21.06 -6.64 -11.14
C ASP A 222 -22.13 -5.68 -11.65
N ARG A 223 -21.82 -4.95 -12.72
CA ARG A 223 -22.79 -4.08 -13.40
C ARG A 223 -23.77 -4.90 -14.25
N SER A 224 -23.36 -6.07 -14.73
CA SER A 224 -24.18 -6.90 -15.60
C SER A 224 -25.18 -7.72 -14.77
N PRO A 225 -26.50 -7.56 -14.97
CA PRO A 225 -27.50 -8.38 -14.30
C PRO A 225 -27.32 -9.87 -14.58
N LEU A 226 -26.83 -10.22 -15.77
CA LEU A 226 -26.56 -11.61 -16.17
C LEU A 226 -25.40 -12.22 -15.36
N ALA A 227 -24.34 -11.45 -15.13
CA ALA A 227 -23.22 -11.85 -14.28
C ALA A 227 -23.67 -12.05 -12.83
N VAL A 228 -24.41 -11.08 -12.28
CA VAL A 228 -24.98 -11.16 -10.92
C VAL A 228 -25.83 -12.41 -10.73
N HIS A 229 -26.73 -12.72 -11.68
CA HIS A 229 -27.55 -13.94 -11.62
C HIS A 229 -26.71 -15.21 -11.68
N LEU A 230 -25.69 -15.26 -12.54
CA LEU A 230 -24.80 -16.41 -12.64
C LEU A 230 -23.98 -16.62 -11.35
N ALA A 231 -23.43 -15.54 -10.79
CA ALA A 231 -22.69 -15.59 -9.54
C ALA A 231 -23.57 -16.06 -8.38
N ARG A 232 -24.82 -15.59 -8.30
CA ARG A 232 -25.81 -16.07 -7.30
C ARG A 232 -26.15 -17.55 -7.47
N GLU A 233 -26.32 -18.02 -8.70
CA GLU A 233 -26.52 -19.45 -8.98
C GLU A 233 -25.32 -20.28 -8.49
N ASN A 234 -24.09 -19.82 -8.77
CA ASN A 234 -22.88 -20.48 -8.31
C ASN A 234 -22.73 -20.46 -6.78
N ALA A 235 -23.10 -19.35 -6.13
CA ALA A 235 -23.11 -19.23 -4.67
C ALA A 235 -24.09 -20.22 -4.02
N ALA A 236 -25.31 -20.30 -4.55
CA ALA A 236 -26.32 -21.25 -4.10
C ALA A 236 -25.87 -22.71 -4.31
N LYS A 237 -25.25 -23.00 -5.46
CA LYS A 237 -24.69 -24.33 -5.77
C LYS A 237 -23.61 -24.78 -4.78
N LEU A 238 -22.86 -23.83 -4.21
CA LEU A 238 -21.83 -24.08 -3.19
C LEU A 238 -22.35 -23.99 -1.74
N GLY A 239 -23.65 -23.75 -1.57
CA GLY A 239 -24.34 -23.70 -0.28
C GLY A 239 -24.04 -22.44 0.54
N PHE A 240 -23.72 -21.31 -0.09
CA PHE A 240 -23.53 -20.05 0.63
C PHE A 240 -24.87 -19.36 0.90
N SER A 241 -25.01 -18.83 2.12
CA SER A 241 -26.13 -17.95 2.50
C SER A 241 -25.80 -16.47 2.22
N GLU A 242 -26.82 -15.63 2.13
CA GLU A 242 -26.66 -14.18 1.96
C GLU A 242 -26.04 -13.48 3.19
N ARG A 243 -25.87 -14.20 4.31
CA ARG A 243 -25.17 -13.69 5.50
C ARG A 243 -23.70 -13.45 5.16
N ASN A 244 -22.98 -14.47 4.74
CA ASN A 244 -21.54 -14.37 4.56
C ASN A 244 -21.14 -13.99 3.12
N VAL A 245 -21.96 -14.32 2.12
CA VAL A 245 -21.69 -13.99 0.72
C VAL A 245 -22.84 -13.21 0.14
N ARG A 246 -22.61 -11.94 -0.23
CA ARG A 246 -23.64 -11.08 -0.81
C ARG A 246 -23.23 -10.65 -2.21
N ILE A 247 -24.09 -10.90 -3.19
CA ILE A 247 -23.83 -10.58 -4.60
C ILE A 247 -24.83 -9.52 -5.03
N VAL A 248 -24.32 -8.37 -5.47
CA VAL A 248 -25.09 -7.13 -5.69
C VAL A 248 -24.88 -6.62 -7.11
N GLU A 249 -25.94 -6.13 -7.73
CA GLU A 249 -25.82 -5.36 -8.98
C GLU A 249 -25.39 -3.94 -8.63
N ALA A 250 -24.23 -3.53 -9.13
CA ALA A 250 -23.61 -2.26 -8.79
C ALA A 250 -22.58 -1.83 -9.84
N ASP A 251 -22.52 -0.54 -10.13
CA ASP A 251 -21.49 0.07 -10.97
C ASP A 251 -20.30 0.50 -10.11
N VAL A 252 -19.11 -0.03 -10.39
CA VAL A 252 -17.87 0.34 -9.68
C VAL A 252 -17.57 1.84 -9.76
N PHE A 253 -18.07 2.53 -10.80
CA PHE A 253 -17.93 3.98 -10.96
C PHE A 253 -18.99 4.80 -10.21
N SER A 254 -20.04 4.17 -9.67
CA SER A 254 -21.04 4.81 -8.80
C SER A 254 -20.56 4.75 -7.36
N ASP A 255 -20.30 5.90 -6.72
CA ASP A 255 -19.91 5.88 -5.31
C ASP A 255 -21.08 5.52 -4.38
N VAL A 256 -22.34 5.78 -4.77
CA VAL A 256 -23.52 5.29 -4.03
C VAL A 256 -23.52 3.77 -3.94
N ASP A 257 -23.26 3.12 -5.07
CA ASP A 257 -23.23 1.66 -5.12
C ASP A 257 -22.10 1.14 -4.24
N MET A 258 -20.90 1.73 -4.34
CA MET A 258 -19.74 1.33 -3.54
C MET A 258 -19.96 1.53 -2.04
N ASP A 259 -20.56 2.65 -1.61
CA ASP A 259 -20.93 2.87 -0.21
C ASP A 259 -22.02 1.89 0.23
N GLY A 260 -22.97 1.56 -0.66
CA GLY A 260 -23.96 0.52 -0.44
C GLY A 260 -23.32 -0.85 -0.17
N LEU A 261 -22.26 -1.22 -0.90
CA LEU A 261 -21.51 -2.46 -0.66
C LEU A 261 -20.86 -2.46 0.73
N ALA A 262 -20.22 -1.36 1.13
CA ALA A 262 -19.60 -1.24 2.45
C ALA A 262 -20.65 -1.28 3.57
N SER A 263 -21.81 -0.64 3.39
CA SER A 263 -22.94 -0.71 4.32
C SER A 263 -23.43 -2.15 4.49
N ILE A 264 -23.56 -2.90 3.39
CA ILE A 264 -23.93 -4.32 3.39
C ILE A 264 -22.93 -5.17 4.18
N ALA A 265 -21.63 -4.87 4.06
CA ALA A 265 -20.56 -5.55 4.82
C ALA A 265 -20.50 -5.12 6.30
N GLY A 266 -21.25 -4.10 6.71
CA GLY A 266 -21.22 -3.52 8.05
C GLY A 266 -19.98 -2.67 8.30
N GLY A 267 -19.35 -2.11 7.26
CA GLY A 267 -18.16 -1.28 7.35
C GLY A 267 -17.23 -1.38 6.14
N PRO A 268 -16.11 -0.63 6.15
CA PRO A 268 -15.14 -0.65 5.06
C PRO A 268 -14.44 -2.01 4.92
N PHE A 269 -14.03 -2.35 3.71
CA PHE A 269 -13.39 -3.62 3.35
C PHE A 269 -11.91 -3.67 3.75
N ASP A 270 -11.50 -4.80 4.33
CA ASP A 270 -10.11 -5.11 4.64
C ASP A 270 -9.31 -5.45 3.38
N VAL A 271 -9.94 -6.17 2.46
CA VAL A 271 -9.35 -6.61 1.19
C VAL A 271 -10.29 -6.27 0.04
N VAL A 272 -9.77 -5.62 -0.99
CA VAL A 272 -10.45 -5.43 -2.27
C VAL A 272 -9.76 -6.30 -3.31
N VAL A 273 -10.52 -7.11 -4.02
CA VAL A 273 -10.04 -7.91 -5.16
C VAL A 273 -10.82 -7.54 -6.42
N SER A 274 -10.17 -7.61 -7.57
CA SER A 274 -10.85 -7.35 -8.84
C SER A 274 -10.11 -7.98 -10.02
N ASN A 275 -10.85 -8.58 -10.95
CA ASN A 275 -10.39 -8.78 -12.32
C ASN A 275 -11.16 -7.81 -13.23
N PRO A 276 -10.73 -6.53 -13.29
CA PRO A 276 -11.48 -5.53 -14.03
C PRO A 276 -11.28 -5.66 -15.55
N PRO A 277 -12.16 -5.07 -16.37
CA PRO A 277 -11.89 -4.84 -17.78
C PRO A 277 -10.62 -3.97 -17.95
N TYR A 278 -9.67 -4.46 -18.75
CA TYR A 278 -8.36 -3.81 -18.93
C TYR A 278 -7.89 -3.72 -20.39
N ILE A 279 -8.62 -4.30 -21.35
CA ILE A 279 -8.19 -4.38 -22.75
C ILE A 279 -8.52 -3.06 -23.46
N PRO A 280 -7.56 -2.37 -24.10
CA PRO A 280 -7.89 -1.22 -24.94
C PRO A 280 -8.78 -1.64 -26.13
N ARG A 281 -9.75 -0.81 -26.55
CA ARG A 281 -10.71 -1.16 -27.61
C ARG A 281 -10.03 -1.51 -28.94
N ARG A 282 -8.90 -0.86 -29.25
CA ARG A 282 -8.07 -1.17 -30.42
C ARG A 282 -7.50 -2.59 -30.40
N GLU A 283 -7.19 -3.12 -29.22
CA GLU A 283 -6.65 -4.48 -29.04
C GLU A 283 -7.79 -5.50 -29.04
N TRP A 284 -8.95 -5.14 -28.49
CA TRP A 284 -10.16 -5.99 -28.51
C TRP A 284 -10.54 -6.43 -29.92
N GLN A 285 -10.41 -5.56 -30.93
CA GLN A 285 -10.69 -5.88 -32.34
C GLN A 285 -9.83 -7.03 -32.89
N THR A 286 -8.64 -7.23 -32.31
CA THR A 286 -7.68 -8.25 -32.73
C THR A 286 -7.76 -9.54 -31.94
N LEU A 287 -8.65 -9.63 -30.94
CA LEU A 287 -8.86 -10.83 -30.15
C LEU A 287 -9.44 -11.97 -31.00
N SER A 288 -9.22 -13.20 -30.53
CA SER A 288 -9.76 -14.38 -31.18
C SER A 288 -11.28 -14.30 -31.32
N ALA A 289 -11.82 -14.90 -32.38
CA ALA A 289 -13.26 -14.97 -32.58
C ALA A 289 -13.99 -15.71 -31.44
N GLU A 290 -13.29 -16.61 -30.74
CA GLU A 290 -13.81 -17.32 -29.57
C GLU A 290 -14.15 -16.37 -28.42
N VAL A 291 -13.31 -15.35 -28.18
CA VAL A 291 -13.54 -14.34 -27.14
C VAL A 291 -14.47 -13.27 -27.67
N ARG A 292 -14.12 -12.66 -28.81
CA ARG A 292 -14.81 -11.47 -29.36
C ARG A 292 -16.28 -11.71 -29.72
N ALA A 293 -16.66 -12.94 -30.08
CA ALA A 293 -18.03 -13.24 -30.52
C ALA A 293 -18.93 -13.80 -29.40
N HIS A 294 -18.37 -14.23 -28.26
CA HIS A 294 -19.12 -14.97 -27.24
C HIS A 294 -19.04 -14.38 -25.84
N GLU A 295 -18.05 -13.52 -25.56
CA GLU A 295 -17.91 -12.85 -24.27
C GLU A 295 -18.33 -11.38 -24.37
N ASP A 296 -18.85 -10.84 -23.27
CA ASP A 296 -19.34 -9.47 -23.17
C ASP A 296 -18.17 -8.49 -23.36
N PRO A 297 -18.24 -7.59 -24.36
CA PRO A 297 -17.23 -6.55 -24.54
C PRO A 297 -17.04 -5.68 -23.29
N ALA A 298 -18.10 -5.46 -22.49
CA ALA A 298 -18.03 -4.68 -21.26
C ALA A 298 -17.21 -5.37 -20.15
N ALA A 299 -17.04 -6.70 -20.21
CA ALA A 299 -16.18 -7.45 -19.29
C ALA A 299 -14.71 -7.48 -19.73
N LEU A 300 -14.40 -6.97 -20.93
CA LEU A 300 -13.06 -7.05 -21.53
C LEU A 300 -12.42 -5.67 -21.69
N ILE A 301 -13.18 -4.70 -22.21
CA ILE A 301 -12.64 -3.42 -22.63
C ILE A 301 -12.53 -2.47 -21.43
N GLY A 302 -11.32 -1.95 -21.18
CA GLY A 302 -11.01 -1.10 -20.01
C GLY A 302 -11.29 0.40 -20.18
N GLU A 303 -12.05 0.78 -21.21
CA GLU A 303 -12.46 2.17 -21.51
C GLU A 303 -13.85 2.44 -20.91
N ARG A 304 -14.11 3.67 -20.45
CA ARG A 304 -15.38 4.05 -19.80
C ARG A 304 -16.56 4.16 -20.78
N ASP A 305 -16.32 4.59 -22.02
CA ASP A 305 -17.37 4.94 -23.00
C ASP A 305 -17.83 3.76 -23.87
N ILE A 306 -18.16 2.63 -23.27
CA ILE A 306 -18.78 1.51 -24.00
C ILE A 306 -20.28 1.57 -23.73
N PRO A 307 -21.12 1.95 -24.72
CA PRO A 307 -22.55 1.75 -24.59
C PRO A 307 -22.84 0.27 -24.35
N PRO A 308 -23.75 -0.11 -23.43
CA PRO A 308 -24.16 -1.50 -23.25
C PRO A 308 -24.66 -2.10 -24.56
N ALA A 309 -24.62 -3.43 -24.68
CA ALA A 309 -24.78 -4.19 -25.92
C ALA A 309 -26.17 -4.10 -26.63
N THR A 310 -26.99 -3.09 -26.34
CA THR A 310 -28.25 -2.82 -27.02
C THR A 310 -28.04 -1.84 -28.18
N LEU A 311 -28.16 -2.34 -29.41
CA LEU A 311 -28.24 -1.56 -30.64
C LEU A 311 -29.38 -0.53 -30.57
N GLU A 312 -29.05 0.76 -30.61
CA GLU A 312 -29.64 1.77 -31.52
C GLU A 312 -28.85 3.08 -31.43
N ARG A 313 -28.28 3.52 -32.55
CA ARG A 313 -27.63 4.84 -32.66
C ARG A 313 -28.74 5.89 -32.77
N VAL A 314 -28.81 6.83 -31.83
CA VAL A 314 -29.41 8.14 -32.06
C VAL A 314 -28.31 9.08 -32.56
N PRO A 315 -28.40 9.67 -33.77
CA PRO A 315 -27.43 10.64 -34.24
C PRO A 315 -27.75 12.03 -33.69
N GLY A 316 -26.79 12.62 -32.99
CA GLY A 316 -26.70 14.06 -32.80
C GLY A 316 -26.77 14.53 -31.36
N GLU A 317 -25.65 14.43 -30.62
CA GLU A 317 -25.31 15.40 -29.57
C GLU A 317 -23.81 15.67 -29.62
N GLY A 318 -23.46 16.95 -29.56
CA GLY A 318 -22.11 17.48 -29.77
C GLY A 318 -21.21 17.27 -28.55
N ILE A 319 -19.91 17.13 -28.82
CA ILE A 319 -18.86 17.02 -27.83
C ILE A 319 -18.65 18.39 -27.17
N VAL A 320 -18.93 18.50 -25.87
CA VAL A 320 -18.51 19.64 -25.05
C VAL A 320 -17.02 19.45 -24.72
N GLN A 321 -16.18 20.40 -25.11
CA GLN A 321 -14.77 20.45 -24.78
C GLN A 321 -14.56 21.26 -23.50
N ASP A 322 -13.82 20.73 -22.52
CA ASP A 322 -13.29 21.54 -21.42
C ASP A 322 -11.87 21.12 -21.01
N GLY A 323 -11.05 22.11 -20.67
CA GLY A 323 -9.59 22.06 -20.78
C GLY A 323 -8.80 21.30 -19.69
N GLY A 324 -7.54 20.98 -20.02
CA GLY A 324 -6.45 20.60 -19.10
C GLY A 324 -6.49 19.18 -18.52
N SER A 325 -7.63 18.76 -17.96
CA SER A 325 -7.84 17.42 -17.37
C SER A 325 -8.10 16.31 -18.41
N ASP A 326 -8.39 16.72 -19.64
CA ASP A 326 -8.75 15.84 -20.76
C ASP A 326 -7.59 15.01 -21.29
N VAL A 327 -6.34 15.49 -21.20
CA VAL A 327 -5.19 14.73 -21.73
C VAL A 327 -4.94 13.48 -20.90
N GLN A 328 -5.04 13.60 -19.57
CA GLN A 328 -4.82 12.49 -18.65
C GLN A 328 -6.00 11.51 -18.65
N ARG A 329 -7.25 12.00 -18.68
CA ARG A 329 -8.44 11.15 -18.86
C ARG A 329 -8.42 10.41 -20.20
N SER A 330 -8.17 11.14 -21.30
CA SER A 330 -8.03 10.55 -22.63
C SER A 330 -6.88 9.53 -22.72
N PHE A 331 -5.78 9.76 -21.99
CA PHE A 331 -4.68 8.79 -21.92
C PHE A 331 -5.06 7.52 -21.14
N VAL A 332 -5.71 7.67 -19.98
CA VAL A 332 -6.17 6.55 -19.15
C VAL A 332 -7.19 5.69 -19.90
N ASP A 333 -8.14 6.32 -20.59
CA ASP A 333 -9.11 5.62 -21.42
C ASP A 333 -8.42 4.90 -22.58
N ARG A 334 -7.57 5.58 -23.37
CA ARG A 334 -6.84 4.95 -24.50
C ARG A 334 -5.92 3.80 -24.09
N THR A 335 -5.50 3.75 -22.82
CA THR A 335 -4.62 2.70 -22.30
C THR A 335 -5.37 1.60 -21.54
N GLY A 336 -6.69 1.70 -21.40
CA GLY A 336 -7.53 0.71 -20.73
C GLY A 336 -7.35 0.70 -19.20
N LEU A 337 -7.00 1.84 -18.60
CA LEU A 337 -6.64 1.94 -17.19
C LEU A 337 -7.71 2.62 -16.32
N ALA A 338 -8.90 2.91 -16.87
CA ALA A 338 -9.96 3.61 -16.15
C ALA A 338 -10.38 2.88 -14.87
N PHE A 339 -10.48 1.55 -14.92
CA PHE A 339 -10.78 0.73 -13.75
C PHE A 339 -9.65 0.75 -12.71
N HIS A 340 -8.38 0.73 -13.12
CA HIS A 340 -7.25 0.83 -12.17
C HIS A 340 -7.20 2.18 -11.47
N GLN A 341 -7.48 3.27 -12.19
CA GLN A 341 -7.65 4.58 -11.58
C GLN A 341 -8.79 4.56 -10.57
N ARG A 342 -9.93 3.96 -10.92
CA ARG A 342 -11.07 3.87 -10.02
C ARG A 342 -10.79 3.04 -8.76
N LEU A 343 -10.18 1.86 -8.92
CA LEU A 343 -9.77 1.00 -7.79
C LEU A 343 -8.82 1.75 -6.85
N ALA A 344 -7.90 2.51 -7.42
CA ALA A 344 -7.02 3.38 -6.65
C ALA A 344 -7.77 4.46 -5.85
N GLU A 345 -8.72 5.18 -6.46
CA GLU A 345 -9.54 6.18 -5.78
C GLU A 345 -10.32 5.57 -4.60
N LEU A 346 -10.88 4.37 -4.80
CA LEU A 346 -11.59 3.60 -3.77
C LEU A 346 -10.70 3.22 -2.58
N LEU A 347 -9.40 2.98 -2.81
CA LEU A 347 -8.44 2.81 -1.73
C LEU A 347 -8.20 4.08 -0.92
N TYR A 348 -8.46 5.28 -1.42
CA TYR A 348 -8.33 6.44 -0.54
C TYR A 348 -9.63 6.72 0.23
N ARG A 349 -10.77 6.14 -0.18
CA ARG A 349 -12.12 6.36 0.36
C ARG A 349 -12.33 5.64 1.72
N PRO A 350 -12.48 6.38 2.84
CA PRO A 350 -12.59 5.78 4.17
C PRO A 350 -13.84 4.93 4.39
N SER A 351 -14.95 5.27 3.72
CA SER A 351 -16.19 4.48 3.79
C SER A 351 -16.05 3.12 3.13
N PHE A 352 -15.14 2.97 2.16
CA PHE A 352 -15.06 1.79 1.32
C PHE A 352 -13.91 0.87 1.67
N SER A 353 -12.70 1.39 1.91
CA SER A 353 -11.53 0.54 2.16
C SER A 353 -10.85 0.90 3.49
N ALA A 354 -10.69 -0.11 4.34
CA ALA A 354 -10.03 0.03 5.63
C ALA A 354 -8.57 0.42 5.42
N ARG A 355 -8.19 1.59 5.94
CA ARG A 355 -6.82 2.07 5.91
C ARG A 355 -5.96 1.57 7.05
N ASP A 356 -6.54 0.98 8.09
CA ASP A 356 -5.88 0.34 9.24
C ASP A 356 -6.59 -0.94 9.61
N SER A 357 -6.31 -2.00 8.83
CA SER A 357 -6.77 -3.35 9.14
C SER A 357 -5.71 -4.11 9.93
N GLN A 358 -6.13 -4.81 10.98
CA GLN A 358 -5.28 -5.70 11.78
C GLN A 358 -4.60 -6.78 10.92
N TRP A 359 -5.23 -7.17 9.82
CA TRP A 359 -4.75 -8.18 8.88
C TRP A 359 -3.47 -7.77 8.16
N ARG A 360 -3.18 -6.47 8.06
CA ARG A 360 -1.98 -5.97 7.36
C ARG A 360 -0.69 -6.19 8.13
N ALA A 361 -0.75 -6.21 9.46
CA ALA A 361 0.41 -6.60 10.27
C ALA A 361 0.92 -7.99 9.86
N HIS A 362 -0.02 -8.86 9.47
CA HIS A 362 0.20 -10.24 9.05
C HIS A 362 0.38 -10.42 7.53
N GLY A 363 0.52 -9.34 6.76
CA GLY A 363 0.88 -9.40 5.35
C GLY A 363 -0.28 -9.71 4.40
N VAL A 364 -1.52 -9.43 4.78
CA VAL A 364 -2.68 -9.46 3.86
C VAL A 364 -2.69 -8.20 2.99
N PRO A 365 -2.87 -8.30 1.65
CA PRO A 365 -2.96 -7.14 0.78
C PRO A 365 -4.29 -6.41 0.94
N ARG A 366 -4.25 -5.09 0.76
CA ARG A 366 -5.41 -4.21 0.70
C ARG A 366 -6.11 -4.22 -0.66
N LEU A 367 -5.34 -4.30 -1.73
CA LEU A 367 -5.83 -4.47 -3.11
C LEU A 367 -5.06 -5.57 -3.82
N VAL A 368 -5.79 -6.44 -4.50
CA VAL A 368 -5.24 -7.29 -5.57
C VAL A 368 -6.08 -7.12 -6.82
N ALA A 369 -5.47 -6.62 -7.89
CA ALA A 369 -6.16 -6.40 -9.15
C ALA A 369 -5.39 -6.96 -10.34
N GLU A 370 -6.10 -7.59 -11.27
CA GLU A 370 -5.54 -8.09 -12.53
C GLU A 370 -5.40 -6.96 -13.58
N TYR A 371 -4.37 -7.05 -14.43
CA TYR A 371 -4.16 -6.15 -15.57
C TYR A 371 -3.64 -6.90 -16.81
N GLY A 372 -3.75 -6.23 -17.95
CA GLY A 372 -3.35 -6.73 -19.26
C GLY A 372 -1.83 -6.82 -19.46
N LYS A 373 -1.42 -7.74 -20.33
CA LYS A 373 0.00 -7.92 -20.70
C LYS A 373 0.57 -6.60 -21.26
N GLY A 374 1.65 -6.11 -20.67
CA GLY A 374 2.33 -4.89 -21.11
C GLY A 374 1.93 -3.62 -20.35
N GLN A 375 0.87 -3.69 -19.52
CA GLN A 375 0.42 -2.56 -18.71
C GLN A 375 1.22 -2.39 -17.40
N GLN A 376 2.21 -3.24 -17.11
CA GLN A 376 2.87 -3.30 -15.80
C GLN A 376 3.39 -1.95 -15.32
N ARG A 377 4.18 -1.29 -16.16
CA ARG A 377 4.81 -0.01 -15.82
C ARG A 377 3.77 1.10 -15.64
N LEU A 378 2.71 1.07 -16.43
CA LEU A 378 1.65 2.08 -16.38
C LEU A 378 0.81 1.91 -15.11
N VAL A 379 0.41 0.68 -14.78
CA VAL A 379 -0.31 0.35 -13.55
C VAL A 379 0.55 0.68 -12.33
N ALA A 380 1.84 0.32 -12.34
CA ALA A 380 2.75 0.65 -11.25
C ALA A 380 2.93 2.15 -11.07
N LYS A 381 3.13 2.90 -12.17
CA LYS A 381 3.23 4.36 -12.14
C LYS A 381 1.95 4.99 -11.61
N LEU A 382 0.80 4.57 -12.13
CA LEU A 382 -0.52 5.03 -11.69
C LEU A 382 -0.71 4.78 -10.20
N HIS A 383 -0.39 3.57 -9.70
CA HIS A 383 -0.56 3.26 -8.29
C HIS A 383 0.46 3.94 -7.36
N ALA A 384 1.66 4.26 -7.86
CA ALA A 384 2.71 4.94 -7.09
C ALA A 384 2.53 6.47 -7.03
N GLU A 385 2.01 7.07 -8.10
CA GLU A 385 1.80 8.53 -8.21
C GLU A 385 0.45 8.99 -7.64
N LEU A 386 -0.37 8.08 -7.09
CA LEU A 386 -1.63 8.47 -6.47
C LEU A 386 -1.39 9.35 -5.26
N VAL A 387 -1.76 10.60 -5.44
CA VAL A 387 -2.00 11.52 -4.35
C VAL A 387 -3.42 11.28 -3.85
N ALA A 388 -3.65 11.48 -2.55
CA ALA A 388 -5.02 11.57 -2.06
C ALA A 388 -5.78 12.62 -2.90
N PRO A 389 -7.06 12.41 -3.23
CA PRO A 389 -7.86 13.39 -3.97
C PRO A 389 -7.69 14.80 -3.37
N ALA A 390 -7.55 15.82 -4.21
CA ALA A 390 -7.22 17.19 -3.80
C ALA A 390 -8.24 17.78 -2.81
N ASP A 391 -9.47 17.27 -2.86
CA ASP A 391 -10.61 17.50 -1.97
C ASP A 391 -10.47 16.88 -0.57
N ARG A 392 -9.33 16.25 -0.23
CA ARG A 392 -9.11 15.64 1.08
C ARG A 392 -8.12 16.40 1.94
N LEU A 393 -8.48 16.52 3.22
CA LEU A 393 -7.62 17.08 4.25
C LEU A 393 -6.28 16.33 4.34
N PRO A 394 -5.15 17.06 4.53
CA PRO A 394 -3.88 16.44 4.86
C PRO A 394 -4.03 15.55 6.11
N ARG A 395 -3.47 14.34 6.06
CA ARG A 395 -3.49 13.42 7.20
C ARG A 395 -2.45 13.86 8.23
N VAL A 396 -2.90 14.03 9.47
CA VAL A 396 -2.01 14.22 10.62
C VAL A 396 -1.73 12.84 11.21
N VAL A 397 -0.47 12.51 11.46
CA VAL A 397 -0.02 11.21 12.00
C VAL A 397 0.57 11.44 13.38
N ARG A 398 -0.06 10.89 14.42
CA ARG A 398 0.45 10.98 15.79
C ARG A 398 1.52 9.93 16.07
N LEU A 399 2.59 10.34 16.75
CA LEU A 399 3.70 9.47 17.17
C LEU A 399 3.74 9.36 18.72
N PRO A 400 2.73 8.74 19.38
CA PRO A 400 2.51 8.87 20.83
C PRO A 400 3.54 8.14 21.70
N LYS A 401 4.33 7.22 21.14
CA LYS A 401 5.36 6.45 21.88
C LYS A 401 6.75 7.06 21.78
N HIS A 402 6.90 8.17 21.05
CA HIS A 402 8.18 8.82 20.82
C HIS A 402 8.13 10.25 21.36
N GLN A 403 9.02 10.54 22.31
CA GLN A 403 9.28 11.87 22.82
C GLN A 403 10.67 12.29 22.36
N LEU A 404 10.73 13.34 21.54
CA LEU A 404 12.00 13.86 21.04
C LEU A 404 12.55 14.88 22.05
N VAL A 405 13.79 14.68 22.48
CA VAL A 405 14.40 15.51 23.54
C VAL A 405 15.53 16.35 22.96
N VAL A 406 15.41 17.67 23.04
CA VAL A 406 16.47 18.62 22.70
C VAL A 406 17.06 19.17 23.99
N VAL A 407 18.34 18.90 24.24
CA VAL A 407 19.04 19.30 25.46
C VAL A 407 20.13 20.32 25.19
N GLY A 408 20.11 21.43 25.93
CA GLY A 408 21.18 22.42 25.95
C GLY A 408 22.20 22.14 27.04
N VAL A 409 23.47 21.91 26.68
CA VAL A 409 24.55 21.80 27.68
C VAL A 409 25.09 23.19 28.06
N GLY A 410 25.43 23.36 29.33
CA GLY A 410 25.79 24.66 29.89
C GLY A 410 25.71 24.71 31.41
N ASN A 411 26.02 25.88 31.98
CA ASN A 411 25.93 26.16 33.41
C ASN A 411 24.98 27.34 33.69
N ALA A 412 23.70 27.22 33.38
CA ALA A 412 22.76 28.32 33.54
C ALA A 412 22.57 28.82 34.98
N THR A 413 22.86 27.98 35.98
CA THR A 413 22.73 28.35 37.39
C THR A 413 23.84 29.30 37.86
N THR A 414 25.03 29.18 37.29
CA THR A 414 26.23 29.89 37.78
C THR A 414 26.83 30.83 36.73
N HIS A 415 26.74 30.47 35.45
CA HIS A 415 27.35 31.19 34.33
C HIS A 415 26.41 31.26 33.11
N PRO A 416 25.19 31.84 33.23
CA PRO A 416 24.12 31.72 32.23
C PRO A 416 24.42 32.32 30.86
N LEU A 417 25.16 33.42 30.78
CA LEU A 417 25.38 34.17 29.53
C LEU A 417 26.82 34.06 29.01
N THR A 418 27.42 32.90 29.21
CA THR A 418 28.80 32.62 28.83
C THR A 418 28.88 31.69 27.62
N ARG A 419 30.03 31.65 26.96
CA ARG A 419 30.24 30.85 25.74
C ARG A 419 29.92 29.37 25.96
N HIS A 420 30.36 28.78 27.06
CA HIS A 420 30.03 27.38 27.39
C HIS A 420 28.56 27.13 27.72
N SER A 421 27.79 28.17 28.00
CA SER A 421 26.35 28.05 28.24
C SER A 421 25.53 28.32 26.98
N ILE A 422 26.16 28.55 25.82
CA ILE A 422 25.44 28.93 24.58
C ILE A 422 24.37 27.92 24.18
N GLY A 423 24.61 26.62 24.40
CA GLY A 423 23.63 25.56 24.16
C GLY A 423 22.36 25.70 25.01
N GLN A 424 22.47 26.27 26.22
CA GLN A 424 21.34 26.61 27.08
C GLN A 424 20.74 27.98 26.79
N VAL A 425 21.54 28.94 26.30
CA VAL A 425 21.10 30.30 25.97
C VAL A 425 20.08 30.29 24.82
N VAL A 426 20.26 29.41 23.83
CA VAL A 426 19.40 29.33 22.65
C VAL A 426 18.07 28.58 22.88
N LEU A 427 17.88 27.92 24.02
CA LEU A 427 16.69 27.08 24.26
C LEU A 427 15.39 27.88 24.39
N ASP A 428 15.37 28.96 25.18
CA ASP A 428 14.16 29.79 25.33
C ASP A 428 13.74 30.45 23.99
N PRO A 429 14.68 31.04 23.20
CA PRO A 429 14.38 31.51 21.85
C PRO A 429 13.93 30.41 20.88
N LEU A 430 14.53 29.22 20.96
CA LEU A 430 14.13 28.05 20.16
C LEU A 430 12.70 27.61 20.49
N LEU A 431 12.32 27.59 21.78
CA LEU A 431 10.96 27.30 22.22
C LEU A 431 9.95 28.21 21.52
N ALA A 432 10.16 29.52 21.61
CA ALA A 432 9.25 30.50 21.02
C ALA A 432 9.11 30.31 19.50
N ARG A 433 10.20 29.97 18.82
CA ARG A 433 10.22 29.69 17.38
C ARG A 433 9.50 28.40 17.01
N LEU A 434 9.73 27.30 17.74
CA LEU A 434 9.02 26.03 17.54
C LEU A 434 7.50 26.16 17.79
N VAL A 435 7.10 26.93 18.81
CA VAL A 435 5.68 27.24 19.07
C VAL A 435 5.08 28.06 17.92
N ALA A 436 5.83 29.03 17.38
CA ALA A 436 5.38 29.80 16.21
C ALA A 436 5.27 28.94 14.94
N HIS A 437 6.19 27.98 14.75
CA HIS A 437 6.16 27.02 13.66
C HIS A 437 4.91 26.13 13.70
N ASP A 438 4.60 25.54 14.87
CA ASP A 438 3.38 24.77 15.06
C ASP A 438 2.12 25.60 14.79
N ALA A 439 2.06 26.84 15.30
CA ALA A 439 0.95 27.75 15.04
C ALA A 439 0.82 28.10 13.54
N GLN A 440 1.92 28.15 12.78
CA GLN A 440 1.88 28.33 11.33
C GLN A 440 1.29 27.09 10.63
N ILE A 441 1.72 25.88 11.02
CA ILE A 441 1.18 24.63 10.46
C ILE A 441 -0.33 24.51 10.74
N ARG A 442 -0.77 24.77 11.97
CA ARG A 442 -2.21 24.76 12.32
C ARG A 442 -3.01 25.74 11.47
N ARG A 443 -2.50 26.94 11.24
CA ARG A 443 -3.16 27.92 10.35
C ARG A 443 -3.24 27.43 8.91
N HIS A 444 -2.18 26.86 8.35
CA HIS A 444 -2.22 26.29 7.01
C HIS A 444 -3.22 25.13 6.91
N LEU A 445 -3.26 24.28 7.94
CA LEU A 445 -4.21 23.18 8.04
C LEU A 445 -5.67 23.68 8.11
N ALA A 446 -5.94 24.74 8.88
CA ALA A 446 -7.24 25.40 8.92
C ALA A 446 -7.63 25.99 7.56
N GLN A 447 -6.71 26.69 6.90
CA GLN A 447 -6.92 27.25 5.56
C GLN A 447 -7.19 26.18 4.51
N ALA A 448 -6.48 25.05 4.56
CA ALA A 448 -6.74 23.91 3.68
C ALA A 448 -8.15 23.38 3.92
N ARG A 449 -8.55 23.15 5.18
CA ARG A 449 -9.92 22.74 5.52
C ARG A 449 -10.97 23.68 4.95
N ASP A 450 -10.82 24.97 5.20
CA ASP A 450 -11.80 25.98 4.81
C ASP A 450 -11.86 26.14 3.27
N GLY A 451 -10.71 26.03 2.60
CA GLY A 451 -10.64 26.00 1.13
C GLY A 451 -11.36 24.80 0.52
N LEU A 452 -11.21 23.61 1.10
CA LEU A 452 -11.92 22.41 0.65
C LEU A 452 -13.43 22.54 0.87
N GLU A 453 -13.85 23.11 1.99
CA GLU A 453 -15.26 23.40 2.30
C GLU A 453 -15.86 24.38 1.27
N GLN A 454 -15.09 25.41 0.91
CA GLN A 454 -15.48 26.38 -0.10
C GLN A 454 -15.57 25.73 -1.49
N GLU A 455 -14.54 25.02 -1.93
CA GLU A 455 -14.54 24.30 -3.22
C GLU A 455 -15.70 23.33 -3.33
N ARG A 456 -16.00 22.58 -2.26
CA ARG A 456 -17.15 21.69 -2.19
C ARG A 456 -18.46 22.46 -2.37
N THR A 457 -18.64 23.54 -1.63
CA THR A 457 -19.85 24.37 -1.67
C THR A 457 -20.06 24.97 -3.06
N GLU A 458 -19.00 25.47 -3.69
CA GLU A 458 -19.03 25.98 -5.06
C GLU A 458 -19.31 24.88 -6.09
N ALA A 459 -18.71 23.68 -5.93
CA ALA A 459 -18.91 22.56 -6.84
C ALA A 459 -20.36 22.04 -6.80
N LEU A 460 -20.96 21.98 -5.61
CA LEU A 460 -22.38 21.65 -5.42
C LEU A 460 -23.29 22.72 -6.03
N ALA A 461 -23.02 24.01 -5.76
CA ALA A 461 -23.83 25.12 -6.26
C ALA A 461 -23.77 25.26 -7.80
N SER A 462 -22.64 24.95 -8.41
CA SER A 462 -22.43 25.02 -9.86
C SER A 462 -22.88 23.77 -10.63
N GLY A 463 -23.30 22.70 -9.94
CA GLY A 463 -23.64 21.43 -10.58
C GLY A 463 -22.43 20.71 -11.22
N ARG A 464 -21.20 21.13 -10.90
CA ARG A 464 -19.96 20.48 -11.36
C ARG A 464 -19.83 19.04 -10.84
N ILE A 465 -20.51 18.74 -9.74
CA ILE A 465 -20.53 17.42 -9.10
C ILE A 465 -21.98 17.03 -8.85
N ASP A 466 -22.32 15.80 -9.19
CA ASP A 466 -23.57 15.18 -8.79
C ASP A 466 -23.44 14.63 -7.36
N PRO A 467 -24.05 15.27 -6.33
CA PRO A 467 -24.00 14.78 -4.95
C PRO A 467 -24.65 13.40 -4.78
N HIS A 468 -25.53 13.00 -5.70
CA HIS A 468 -26.14 11.68 -5.71
C HIS A 468 -25.22 10.62 -6.32
N ALA A 469 -24.14 11.00 -7.00
CA ALA A 469 -23.17 10.05 -7.51
C ALA A 469 -22.02 9.81 -6.51
N ARG A 470 -21.80 10.74 -5.55
CA ARG A 470 -20.75 10.70 -4.52
C ARG A 470 -21.23 11.05 -3.09
N PRO A 471 -21.65 10.07 -2.28
CA PRO A 471 -22.22 10.35 -0.95
C PRO A 471 -21.25 11.04 0.02
N ASP A 472 -19.94 10.82 -0.12
CA ASP A 472 -18.92 11.46 0.71
C ASP A 472 -18.81 12.97 0.47
N TRP A 473 -19.25 13.47 -0.69
CA TRP A 473 -19.34 14.90 -0.99
C TRP A 473 -20.53 15.58 -0.34
N THR A 474 -21.50 14.81 0.14
CA THR A 474 -22.63 15.35 0.91
C THR A 474 -22.26 15.62 2.36
N GLN A 475 -21.13 15.07 2.83
CA GLN A 475 -20.68 15.25 4.20
C GLN A 475 -19.94 16.59 4.38
N PRO A 476 -20.19 17.32 5.48
CA PRO A 476 -19.42 18.51 5.80
C PRO A 476 -17.93 18.16 5.93
N VAL A 477 -17.02 19.04 5.51
CA VAL A 477 -15.60 18.84 5.84
C VAL A 477 -15.51 18.85 7.37
N PRO A 478 -14.85 17.85 8.00
CA PRO A 478 -14.77 17.77 9.44
C PRO A 478 -14.33 19.10 10.05
N ALA A 479 -15.07 19.58 11.06
CA ALA A 479 -14.73 20.81 11.78
C ALA A 479 -13.32 20.73 12.41
N GLN A 480 -12.83 19.52 12.67
CA GLN A 480 -11.51 19.23 13.20
C GLN A 480 -10.78 18.21 12.32
N ILE A 481 -9.45 18.30 12.25
CA ILE A 481 -8.64 17.49 11.35
C ILE A 481 -8.31 16.14 12.01
N PRO A 482 -8.49 15.01 11.31
CA PRO A 482 -8.22 13.69 11.89
C PRO A 482 -6.73 13.46 12.18
N LEU A 483 -6.43 12.95 13.40
CA LEU A 483 -5.06 12.57 13.83
C LEU A 483 -4.70 11.09 13.53
N SER A 484 -5.63 10.26 13.04
CA SER A 484 -5.42 8.82 12.76
C SER A 484 -6.09 8.34 11.47
N CYS A 485 -5.64 7.19 10.94
CA CYS A 485 -6.31 6.44 9.86
C CYS A 485 -6.96 5.12 10.30
N ALA A 486 -6.95 4.82 11.61
CA ALA A 486 -7.75 3.78 12.23
C ALA A 486 -8.98 4.43 12.87
N SER A 487 -10.14 3.92 12.49
CA SER A 487 -11.47 4.47 12.80
C SER A 487 -11.80 4.52 14.30
N THR A 488 -12.70 5.46 14.62
CA THR A 488 -13.65 5.45 15.75
C THR A 488 -13.06 5.36 17.15
N GLU A 489 -12.56 6.50 17.65
CA GLU A 489 -13.11 7.24 18.79
C GLU A 489 -12.09 8.32 19.23
N GLY A 490 -12.46 9.59 19.05
CA GLY A 490 -11.99 10.72 19.88
C GLY A 490 -10.48 11.05 19.88
N GLN A 491 -9.88 11.43 18.75
CA GLN A 491 -8.64 12.22 18.71
C GLN A 491 -8.62 13.12 17.46
N TYR A 492 -9.49 14.11 17.42
CA TYR A 492 -9.43 15.12 16.37
C TYR A 492 -8.53 16.28 16.80
N LEU A 493 -7.72 16.78 15.86
CA LEU A 493 -6.96 18.00 16.02
C LEU A 493 -7.87 19.17 15.67
N ASP A 494 -8.25 19.99 16.64
CA ASP A 494 -8.82 21.29 16.30
C ASP A 494 -7.67 22.21 15.85
N PRO A 495 -7.64 22.67 14.58
CA PRO A 495 -6.63 23.63 14.14
C PRO A 495 -6.75 24.96 14.89
N ASN A 496 -7.93 25.24 15.44
CA ASN A 496 -8.22 26.42 16.24
C ASN A 496 -8.05 26.16 17.75
N ASP A 497 -7.77 24.92 18.17
CA ASP A 497 -7.51 24.66 19.59
C ASP A 497 -6.31 25.47 20.04
N ARG A 498 -6.54 26.22 21.11
CA ARG A 498 -5.45 26.81 21.88
C ARG A 498 -4.83 25.70 22.72
N VAL A 499 -4.13 24.76 22.09
CA VAL A 499 -3.20 23.89 22.80
C VAL A 499 -2.32 24.83 23.62
N ALA A 500 -2.33 24.66 24.95
CA ALA A 500 -1.60 25.52 25.86
C ALA A 500 -0.09 25.32 25.65
N MET A 501 0.44 26.02 24.64
CA MET A 501 1.85 25.96 24.31
C MET A 501 2.65 26.69 25.38
N PRO A 502 3.74 26.10 25.88
CA PRO A 502 4.56 26.73 26.90
C PRO A 502 5.25 27.98 26.32
N THR A 503 5.24 29.07 27.09
CA THR A 503 5.92 30.32 26.74
C THR A 503 7.35 30.39 27.26
N GLU A 504 7.68 29.55 28.25
CA GLU A 504 8.98 29.52 28.91
C GLU A 504 9.32 28.10 29.42
N LEU A 505 10.60 27.84 29.68
CA LEU A 505 11.03 26.61 30.33
C LEU A 505 10.74 26.68 31.85
N THR A 506 10.01 25.70 32.36
CA THR A 506 9.61 25.64 33.78
C THR A 506 10.52 24.71 34.57
N LYS A 507 10.68 24.95 35.88
CA LYS A 507 11.56 24.14 36.72
C LYS A 507 10.97 22.74 36.92
N VAL A 508 11.71 21.72 36.51
CA VAL A 508 11.28 20.32 36.66
C VAL A 508 11.77 19.76 38.00
N ARG A 509 10.90 19.03 38.71
CA ARG A 509 11.21 18.32 39.96
C ARG A 509 10.92 16.81 39.89
N ALA A 510 10.64 16.27 38.71
CA ALA A 510 10.31 14.86 38.54
C ALA A 510 11.55 13.99 38.89
N GLY A 511 11.50 13.32 40.05
CA GLY A 511 12.61 12.54 40.59
C GLY A 511 13.79 13.40 41.09
N LYS A 512 15.03 12.95 40.81
CA LYS A 512 16.28 13.70 41.08
C LYS A 512 16.72 14.58 39.89
N SER A 513 15.88 14.74 38.86
CA SER A 513 16.20 15.62 37.73
C SER A 513 16.15 17.08 38.20
N GLY A 514 17.32 17.72 38.27
CA GLY A 514 17.41 19.17 38.42
C GLY A 514 17.40 19.83 37.04
N GLY A 515 16.78 21.00 36.90
CA GLY A 515 16.81 21.76 35.64
C GLY A 515 15.50 22.48 35.31
N TRP A 516 15.39 22.87 34.05
CA TRP A 516 14.19 23.46 33.47
C TRP A 516 13.81 22.72 32.19
N ALA A 517 12.52 22.54 31.93
CA ALA A 517 12.03 21.95 30.70
C ALA A 517 10.71 22.55 30.24
N ALA A 518 10.44 22.38 28.95
CA ALA A 518 9.13 22.57 28.35
C ALA A 518 8.84 21.35 27.47
N THR A 519 7.75 20.65 27.75
CA THR A 519 7.28 19.50 26.95
C THR A 519 5.95 19.89 26.32
N PHE A 520 5.84 19.72 25.01
CA PHE A 520 4.66 20.11 24.25
C PHE A 520 4.52 19.29 22.97
N PRO A 521 3.29 19.10 22.46
CA PRO A 521 3.07 18.47 21.17
C PRO A 521 3.47 19.44 20.06
N LEU A 522 4.32 19.00 19.13
CA LEU A 522 4.76 19.78 17.98
C LEU A 522 4.21 19.14 16.70
N LEU A 523 3.59 19.96 15.84
CA LEU A 523 3.31 19.60 14.46
C LEU A 523 4.52 19.90 13.59
N VAL A 524 4.92 18.93 12.76
CA VAL A 524 5.97 19.10 11.75
C VAL A 524 5.52 18.49 10.42
N ARG A 525 5.84 19.17 9.32
CA ARG A 525 5.52 18.69 7.97
C ARG A 525 6.64 17.82 7.43
N SER A 526 6.29 16.74 6.71
CA SER A 526 7.22 15.93 5.94
C SER A 526 7.56 16.60 4.60
N ASP A 527 8.82 16.55 4.18
CA ASP A 527 9.22 17.00 2.83
C ASP A 527 8.89 15.94 1.75
N SER A 528 8.82 14.66 2.13
CA SER A 528 8.66 13.53 1.21
C SER A 528 7.24 12.98 1.11
N SER A 529 6.33 13.42 1.99
CA SER A 529 4.94 12.94 2.01
C SER A 529 3.95 14.08 2.23
N SER A 530 2.68 13.87 1.87
CA SER A 530 1.59 14.80 2.18
C SER A 530 1.16 14.76 3.66
N HIS A 531 1.94 14.12 4.54
CA HIS A 531 1.62 13.94 5.94
C HIS A 531 2.16 15.09 6.80
N VAL A 532 1.42 15.40 7.86
CA VAL A 532 1.89 16.22 8.99
C VAL A 532 2.05 15.28 10.18
N TYR A 533 3.19 15.30 10.86
CA TYR A 533 3.41 14.50 12.06
C TYR A 533 3.08 15.32 13.31
N GLN A 534 2.49 14.67 14.31
CA GLN A 534 2.37 15.19 15.67
C GLN A 534 3.24 14.35 16.59
N VAL A 535 4.27 14.97 17.16
CA VAL A 535 5.22 14.31 18.07
C VAL A 535 5.35 15.12 19.35
N GLU A 536 5.63 14.45 20.47
CA GLU A 536 5.93 15.15 21.72
C GLU A 536 7.40 15.60 21.69
N VAL A 537 7.65 16.90 21.93
CA VAL A 537 9.00 17.47 21.98
C VAL A 537 9.25 18.04 23.36
N SER A 538 10.42 17.74 23.91
CA SER A 538 10.91 18.29 25.17
C SER A 538 12.18 19.10 24.96
N LEU A 539 12.16 20.36 25.36
CA LEU A 539 13.36 21.18 25.49
C LEU A 539 13.84 21.08 26.94
N TYR A 540 15.09 20.68 27.17
CA TYR A 540 15.63 20.46 28.51
C TYR A 540 16.95 21.20 28.77
N LYS A 541 17.02 21.81 29.94
CA LYS A 541 18.14 22.62 30.45
C LYS A 541 18.60 22.06 31.80
N PRO A 542 19.68 21.26 31.85
CA PRO A 542 20.22 20.73 33.10
C PRO A 542 20.66 21.85 34.07
N SER A 543 20.43 21.67 35.37
CA SER A 543 20.91 22.59 36.40
C SER A 543 22.31 22.28 36.92
N GLN A 544 22.80 21.06 36.65
CA GLN A 544 24.10 20.55 37.10
C GLN A 544 25.24 21.27 36.37
N ALA A 545 26.44 21.17 36.94
CA ALA A 545 27.65 21.67 36.29
C ALA A 545 27.89 20.97 34.94
N MET A 546 28.64 21.62 34.04
CA MET A 546 28.91 21.19 32.67
C MET A 546 29.47 19.78 32.60
N ASN A 547 30.32 19.38 33.55
CA ASN A 547 30.90 18.04 33.61
C ASN A 547 29.93 16.97 34.16
N LEU A 548 28.70 17.34 34.51
CA LEU A 548 27.65 16.49 35.09
C LEU A 548 26.32 16.63 34.33
N SER A 549 26.33 17.16 33.10
CA SER A 549 25.12 17.37 32.30
C SER A 549 24.38 16.05 31.97
N GLY A 550 25.11 14.94 31.82
CA GLY A 550 24.55 13.61 31.57
C GLY A 550 23.79 13.05 32.78
N VAL A 551 24.14 13.44 34.01
CA VAL A 551 23.38 13.06 35.22
C VAL A 551 21.97 13.63 35.17
N GLY A 552 21.84 14.92 34.87
CA GLY A 552 20.54 15.60 34.74
C GLY A 552 19.72 15.01 33.60
N LEU A 553 20.33 14.87 32.41
CA LEU A 553 19.66 14.33 31.23
C LEU A 553 19.17 12.90 31.43
N ARG A 554 20.00 12.00 31.98
CA ARG A 554 19.58 10.63 32.25
C ARG A 554 18.40 10.59 33.22
N ALA A 555 18.43 11.39 34.29
CA ALA A 555 17.33 11.44 35.24
C ALA A 555 16.04 11.96 34.60
N PHE A 556 16.14 12.96 33.71
CA PHE A 556 15.02 13.46 32.93
C PHE A 556 14.47 12.37 31.99
N LEU A 557 15.33 11.72 31.19
CA LEU A 557 14.92 10.63 30.29
C LEU A 557 14.29 9.45 31.03
N THR A 558 14.81 9.05 32.21
CA THR A 558 14.21 7.97 33.02
C THR A 558 12.78 8.28 33.46
N ALA A 559 12.44 9.56 33.67
CA ALA A 559 11.09 9.96 34.04
C ALA A 559 10.08 9.77 32.91
N HIS A 560 10.55 9.69 31.65
CA HIS A 560 9.73 9.58 30.45
C HIS A 560 9.85 8.22 29.74
N HIS A 561 10.97 7.52 29.90
CA HIS A 561 11.20 6.18 29.36
C HIS A 561 11.90 5.28 30.40
N PRO A 562 11.40 4.05 30.65
CA PRO A 562 11.95 3.18 31.71
C PRO A 562 13.41 2.77 31.49
N ASN A 563 13.86 2.73 30.23
CA ASN A 563 15.25 2.48 29.87
C ASN A 563 15.84 3.68 29.11
N PRO A 564 16.58 4.60 29.77
CA PRO A 564 17.18 5.77 29.13
C PRO A 564 18.42 5.43 28.28
N THR A 565 18.89 4.18 28.31
CA THR A 565 20.03 3.69 27.52
C THR A 565 19.60 2.91 26.28
N ASP A 566 18.28 2.83 26.02
CA ASP A 566 17.75 2.24 24.80
C ASP A 566 18.26 3.03 23.57
N PRO A 567 18.83 2.36 22.55
CA PRO A 567 19.28 3.02 21.32
C PRO A 567 18.21 3.91 20.67
N ALA A 568 16.92 3.55 20.77
CA ALA A 568 15.83 4.36 20.24
C ALA A 568 15.71 5.71 20.97
N VAL A 569 15.83 5.71 22.31
CA VAL A 569 15.80 6.93 23.14
C VAL A 569 17.01 7.81 22.88
N VAL A 570 18.18 7.20 22.68
CA VAL A 570 19.40 7.91 22.30
C VAL A 570 19.26 8.56 20.92
N ASP A 571 18.71 7.84 19.94
CA ASP A 571 18.42 8.37 18.60
C ASP A 571 17.33 9.48 18.63
N ASP A 572 16.45 9.47 19.64
CA ASP A 572 15.42 10.49 19.90
C ASP A 572 15.96 11.71 20.70
N THR A 573 17.28 11.80 20.92
CA THR A 573 17.91 12.89 21.69
C THR A 573 18.86 13.74 20.84
N LEU A 574 18.68 15.07 20.86
CA LEU A 574 19.51 16.08 20.20
C LEU A 574 20.25 16.96 21.24
N VAL A 575 21.57 17.08 21.14
CA VAL A 575 22.39 17.89 22.05
C VAL A 575 22.85 19.21 21.41
N LEU A 576 22.50 20.35 22.00
CA LEU A 576 23.03 21.67 21.65
C LEU A 576 24.26 21.97 22.50
N GLN A 577 25.42 22.15 21.88
CA GLN A 577 26.72 22.35 22.55
C GLN A 577 27.50 23.53 21.99
N ASP A 578 28.41 24.10 22.79
CA ASP A 578 29.42 25.02 22.29
C ASP A 578 30.53 24.29 21.51
N ASP A 579 31.17 25.01 20.59
CA ASP A 579 32.30 24.48 19.84
C ASP A 579 33.38 25.52 19.54
N LEU A 580 34.59 25.22 20.00
CA LEU A 580 35.76 26.08 19.83
C LEU A 580 36.33 26.05 18.40
N ASP A 581 36.11 24.97 17.65
CA ASP A 581 36.67 24.80 16.30
C ASP A 581 35.76 25.34 15.20
N ILE A 582 34.62 25.91 15.59
CA ILE A 582 33.66 26.55 14.69
C ILE A 582 33.62 28.03 15.06
N ASP A 583 33.81 28.89 14.05
CA ASP A 583 33.72 30.33 14.22
C ASP A 583 32.33 30.75 14.71
N PHE A 584 32.27 31.81 15.52
CA PHE A 584 31.01 32.32 16.01
C PHE A 584 30.08 32.70 14.85
N GLY A 585 28.79 32.40 15.00
CA GLY A 585 27.78 32.66 13.97
C GLY A 585 27.48 31.46 13.06
N LEU A 586 28.24 30.37 13.17
CA LEU A 586 28.00 29.14 12.41
C LEU A 586 27.47 28.03 13.31
N VAL A 587 26.47 27.30 12.82
CA VAL A 587 25.93 26.09 13.46
C VAL A 587 26.16 24.90 12.54
N LYS A 588 26.66 23.79 13.09
CA LYS A 588 26.88 22.55 12.32
C LYS A 588 26.26 21.34 13.01
N SER A 589 25.50 20.56 12.26
CA SER A 589 24.95 19.27 12.70
C SER A 589 26.02 18.17 12.66
N LYS A 590 25.99 17.27 13.63
CA LYS A 590 26.87 16.10 13.71
C LYS A 590 26.14 14.92 14.36
N SER A 591 26.03 13.80 13.66
CA SER A 591 25.30 12.60 14.13
C SER A 591 26.19 11.56 14.83
N THR A 592 27.52 11.58 14.60
CA THR A 592 28.48 10.60 15.14
C THR A 592 29.76 11.25 15.65
N GLY A 593 30.54 10.55 16.48
CA GLY A 593 31.89 10.95 16.89
C GLY A 593 32.06 11.23 18.39
N SER A 594 33.31 11.32 18.85
CA SER A 594 33.65 11.49 20.27
C SER A 594 33.30 12.88 20.83
N ALA A 595 33.51 13.06 22.13
CA ALA A 595 33.25 14.33 22.82
C ALA A 595 34.19 15.48 22.41
N SER A 596 35.26 15.22 21.65
CA SER A 596 36.21 16.25 21.16
C SER A 596 36.67 17.25 22.25
N GLY A 597 36.88 16.77 23.48
CA GLY A 597 37.32 17.60 24.61
C GLY A 597 36.19 18.27 25.41
N HIS A 598 34.94 18.26 24.93
CA HIS A 598 33.80 18.87 25.60
C HIS A 598 33.32 18.01 26.80
N ASN A 599 33.37 18.57 28.01
CA ASN A 599 33.10 17.82 29.25
C ASN A 599 31.63 17.37 29.38
N GLY A 600 30.66 18.20 28.99
CA GLY A 600 29.23 17.83 29.04
C GLY A 600 28.87 16.67 28.11
N VAL A 601 29.30 16.73 26.86
CA VAL A 601 29.12 15.64 25.89
C VAL A 601 29.80 14.36 26.36
N ARG A 602 31.00 14.45 26.97
CA ARG A 602 31.69 13.29 27.54
C ARG A 602 30.85 12.60 28.62
N ASP A 603 30.25 13.37 29.54
CA ASP A 603 29.39 12.82 30.59
C ASP A 603 28.08 12.25 30.00
N ILE A 604 27.45 12.92 29.02
CA ILE A 604 26.25 12.41 28.34
C ILE A 604 26.52 11.04 27.69
N LEU A 605 27.57 10.94 26.88
CA LEU A 605 27.94 9.69 26.20
C LEU A 605 28.18 8.56 27.20
N ALA A 606 28.86 8.85 28.31
CA ALA A 606 29.13 7.87 29.37
C ALA A 606 27.87 7.43 30.11
N ARG A 607 26.96 8.37 30.43
CA ARG A 607 25.76 8.10 31.25
C ARG A 607 24.65 7.39 30.50
N LEU A 608 24.52 7.67 29.20
CA LEU A 608 23.54 7.04 28.30
C LEU A 608 24.07 5.76 27.64
N ASN A 609 25.30 5.34 27.94
CA ASN A 609 25.94 4.14 27.39
C ASN A 609 25.89 4.09 25.84
N VAL A 610 26.20 5.21 25.19
CA VAL A 610 26.08 5.35 23.74
C VAL A 610 27.13 4.49 23.04
N VAL A 611 26.68 3.42 22.39
CA VAL A 611 27.50 2.55 21.53
C VAL A 611 27.79 3.28 20.21
N ASP A 612 28.98 3.12 19.64
CA ASP A 612 29.43 3.71 18.36
C ASP A 612 29.42 5.25 18.27
N THR A 613 29.23 5.96 19.40
CA THR A 613 29.18 7.44 19.48
C THR A 613 28.10 8.10 18.62
N LYS A 614 27.04 7.36 18.30
CA LYS A 614 25.88 7.84 17.53
C LYS A 614 24.96 8.64 18.45
N LEU A 615 25.14 9.95 18.46
CA LEU A 615 24.36 10.92 19.22
C LEU A 615 24.29 12.22 18.42
N ALA A 616 23.06 12.64 18.10
CA ALA A 616 22.82 13.84 17.33
C ALA A 616 23.22 15.08 18.13
N ARG A 617 23.99 15.97 17.50
CA ARG A 617 24.52 17.19 18.10
C ARG A 617 24.40 18.36 17.13
N LEU A 618 24.02 19.51 17.65
CA LEU A 618 24.17 20.81 17.01
C LEU A 618 25.33 21.54 17.70
N ARG A 619 26.41 21.75 16.93
CA ARG A 619 27.64 22.41 17.38
C ARG A 619 27.53 23.89 17.05
N ILE A 620 27.43 24.73 18.09
CA ILE A 620 27.31 26.18 17.97
C ILE A 620 28.69 26.79 18.12
N GLY A 621 29.18 27.45 17.08
CA GLY A 621 30.50 28.06 17.09
C GLY A 621 30.64 29.15 18.14
N ILE A 622 31.71 29.07 18.93
CA ILE A 622 32.11 30.12 19.87
C ILE A 622 33.47 30.73 19.51
N GLY A 623 34.15 30.17 18.49
CA GLY A 623 35.48 30.54 18.05
C GLY A 623 36.58 30.27 19.07
N ARG A 624 37.83 30.27 18.60
CA ARG A 624 39.01 30.27 19.47
C ARG A 624 39.29 31.69 19.98
N PRO A 625 39.94 31.84 21.15
CA PRO A 625 40.31 33.16 21.64
C PRO A 625 41.14 33.90 20.58
N PRO A 626 40.85 35.19 20.34
CA PRO A 626 41.59 35.96 19.35
C PRO A 626 43.07 36.02 19.71
N PRO A 627 43.96 36.03 18.70
CA PRO A 627 45.38 36.21 18.96
C PRO A 627 45.61 37.55 19.69
N PRO A 628 46.63 37.64 20.55
CA PRO A 628 46.93 38.88 21.25
C PRO A 628 47.14 40.02 20.25
N ALA A 629 46.47 41.15 20.48
CA ALA A 629 46.55 42.31 19.61
C ALA A 629 48.01 42.74 19.41
N LYS A 630 48.44 42.89 18.15
CA LYS A 630 49.69 43.60 17.84
C LYS A 630 49.40 45.10 17.99
N GLU A 631 50.03 45.76 18.95
CA GLU A 631 49.90 47.22 19.09
C GLU A 631 50.40 47.93 17.83
N ALA A 632 49.66 48.94 17.37
CA ALA A 632 50.13 49.85 16.34
C ALA A 632 51.39 50.58 16.85
N LYS A 633 52.46 50.60 16.05
CA LYS A 633 53.66 51.39 16.34
C LYS A 633 53.26 52.87 16.37
N ASN A 634 53.19 53.46 17.56
CA ASN A 634 53.12 54.92 17.70
C ASN A 634 54.53 55.49 17.45
N GLU A 635 54.74 56.15 16.31
CA GLU A 635 56.06 56.69 15.88
C GLU A 635 56.65 57.76 16.81
N TRP A 636 55.85 58.36 17.71
CA TRP A 636 56.24 59.53 18.51
C TRP A 636 56.55 59.26 19.99
N LEU A 637 56.41 58.03 20.50
CA LEU A 637 56.78 57.71 21.89
C LEU A 637 58.00 56.77 21.96
N PRO A 638 59.05 57.09 22.74
CA PRO A 638 60.10 56.14 23.07
C PRO A 638 59.51 54.91 23.78
N SER A 639 59.94 53.72 23.37
CA SER A 639 59.43 52.45 23.87
C SER A 639 59.76 52.23 25.35
N LEU A 640 58.90 52.70 26.25
CA LEU A 640 58.84 52.19 27.61
C LEU A 640 58.36 50.74 27.52
N GLY A 641 59.22 49.78 27.90
CA GLY A 641 58.96 48.35 27.85
C GLY A 641 57.65 47.97 28.54
N LYS A 642 56.56 47.95 27.78
CA LYS A 642 55.26 47.48 28.24
C LYS A 642 55.06 46.06 27.74
N LYS A 643 54.69 45.18 28.67
CA LYS A 643 54.53 43.74 28.46
C LYS A 643 53.49 43.51 27.35
N ALA A 644 53.85 42.71 26.35
CA ALA A 644 52.92 42.23 25.32
C ALA A 644 51.66 41.62 25.96
N ALA A 645 50.49 41.90 25.39
CA ALA A 645 49.23 41.36 25.86
C ALA A 645 49.30 39.81 25.90
N LYS A 646 48.99 39.21 27.05
CA LYS A 646 49.01 37.74 27.21
C LYS A 646 47.84 37.11 26.46
N ALA A 647 48.08 36.01 25.75
CA ALA A 647 47.03 35.20 25.14
C ALA A 647 46.02 34.73 26.20
N ILE A 648 44.73 34.78 25.87
CA ILE A 648 43.66 34.35 26.76
C ILE A 648 43.66 32.81 26.82
N PRO A 649 43.79 32.20 28.00
CA PRO A 649 43.65 30.75 28.15
C PRO A 649 42.27 30.26 27.71
N VAL A 650 42.20 29.07 27.09
CA VAL A 650 40.97 28.52 26.51
C VAL A 650 39.87 28.34 27.56
N ASP A 651 40.21 27.87 28.75
CA ASP A 651 39.30 27.73 29.89
C ASP A 651 38.66 29.08 30.27
N LYS A 652 39.45 30.16 30.31
CA LYS A 652 38.94 31.51 30.56
C LYS A 652 38.10 32.05 29.41
N TRP A 653 38.45 31.72 28.17
CA TRP A 653 37.68 32.10 26.99
C TRP A 653 36.29 31.45 27.00
N VAL A 654 36.22 30.15 27.26
CA VAL A 654 34.97 29.37 27.35
C VAL A 654 34.06 29.86 28.48
N LEU A 655 34.65 30.33 29.58
CA LEU A 655 33.94 30.97 30.71
C LEU A 655 33.61 32.46 30.48
N SER A 656 34.07 33.07 29.39
CA SER A 656 33.79 34.48 29.09
C SER A 656 32.33 34.70 28.71
N LYS A 657 31.81 35.90 29.00
CA LYS A 657 30.46 36.30 28.60
C LYS A 657 30.40 36.48 27.09
N LEU A 658 29.24 36.15 26.51
CA LEU A 658 28.93 36.55 25.14
C LEU A 658 28.92 38.08 25.07
N SER A 659 29.50 38.64 24.01
CA SER A 659 29.36 40.06 23.71
C SER A 659 27.90 40.39 23.40
N LYS A 660 27.55 41.68 23.37
CA LYS A 660 26.17 42.12 23.10
C LYS A 660 25.66 41.62 21.75
N ASP A 661 26.50 41.69 20.72
CA ASP A 661 26.14 41.27 19.36
C ASP A 661 26.02 39.75 19.25
N GLU A 662 26.92 39.01 19.91
CA GLU A 662 26.84 37.55 19.98
C GLU A 662 25.58 37.09 20.71
N LEU A 663 25.29 37.69 21.86
CA LEU A 663 24.08 37.39 22.62
C LEU A 663 22.82 37.71 21.81
N ALA A 664 22.79 38.86 21.12
CA ALA A 664 21.69 39.22 20.23
C ALA A 664 21.53 38.20 19.10
N SER A 665 22.61 37.73 18.49
CA SER A 665 22.54 36.68 17.45
C SER A 665 21.94 35.36 17.97
N CYS A 666 22.11 35.07 19.27
CA CYS A 666 21.55 33.88 19.93
C CYS A 666 20.12 34.05 20.48
N THR A 667 19.65 35.27 20.75
CA THR A 667 18.38 35.48 21.47
C THR A 667 17.38 36.40 20.77
N ALA A 668 17.82 37.27 19.86
CA ALA A 668 16.92 38.16 19.14
C ALA A 668 16.02 37.37 18.18
N ARG A 669 14.84 37.93 17.90
CA ARG A 669 13.85 37.30 17.02
C ARG A 669 14.40 37.03 15.62
N ASP A 670 15.30 37.87 15.11
CA ASP A 670 15.98 37.81 13.81
C ASP A 670 17.46 37.38 13.93
N GLY A 671 17.88 36.88 15.11
CA GLY A 671 19.25 36.45 15.35
C GLY A 671 19.68 35.32 14.42
N ALA A 672 20.89 35.45 13.85
CA ALA A 672 21.40 34.49 12.87
C ALA A 672 21.71 33.11 13.47
N VAL A 673 22.27 33.06 14.69
CA VAL A 673 22.58 31.78 15.35
C VAL A 673 21.30 31.05 15.73
N VAL A 674 20.33 31.72 16.37
CA VAL A 674 19.06 31.06 16.74
C VAL A 674 18.28 30.61 15.49
N GLY A 675 18.32 31.37 14.39
CA GLY A 675 17.69 30.95 13.14
C GLY A 675 18.31 29.69 12.53
N GLN A 676 19.64 29.58 12.56
CA GLN A 676 20.32 28.34 12.13
C GLN A 676 20.02 27.17 13.08
N VAL A 677 19.97 27.42 14.40
CA VAL A 677 19.60 26.40 15.39
C VAL A 677 18.17 25.90 15.15
N GLU A 678 17.20 26.80 14.94
CA GLU A 678 15.82 26.43 14.62
C GLU A 678 15.77 25.57 13.36
N THR A 679 16.39 26.02 12.28
CA THR A 679 16.38 25.31 11.00
C THR A 679 16.94 23.90 11.16
N ALA A 680 18.13 23.76 11.77
CA ALA A 680 18.76 22.46 11.98
C ALA A 680 17.99 21.56 12.97
N ALA A 681 17.36 22.14 14.00
CA ALA A 681 16.55 21.40 14.94
C ALA A 681 15.25 20.89 14.30
N LEU A 682 14.56 21.73 13.52
CA LEU A 682 13.37 21.34 12.76
C LEU A 682 13.70 20.25 11.73
N GLU A 683 14.79 20.40 10.97
CA GLU A 683 15.25 19.37 10.02
C GLU A 683 15.50 18.03 10.74
N TRP A 684 16.16 18.06 11.90
CA TRP A 684 16.39 16.85 12.68
C TRP A 684 15.07 16.23 13.19
N ILE A 685 14.15 17.05 13.74
CA ILE A 685 12.83 16.59 14.20
C ILE A 685 12.07 15.95 13.04
N GLN A 686 12.02 16.61 11.87
CA GLN A 686 11.33 16.14 10.68
C GLN A 686 11.89 14.81 10.18
N GLN A 687 13.22 14.71 10.05
CA GLN A 687 13.89 13.46 9.65
C GLN A 687 13.62 12.34 10.65
N ARG A 688 13.60 12.66 11.94
CA ARG A 688 13.34 11.68 12.98
C ARG A 688 11.89 11.21 12.98
N CYS A 689 10.93 12.13 12.85
CA CYS A 689 9.53 11.80 12.65
C CYS A 689 9.32 10.94 11.41
N ALA A 690 9.95 11.26 10.28
CA ALA A 690 9.86 10.46 9.06
C ALA A 690 10.43 9.05 9.25
N HIS A 691 11.55 8.90 9.96
CA HIS A 691 12.13 7.59 10.26
C HIS A 691 11.24 6.76 11.21
N ILE A 692 10.72 7.38 12.28
CA ILE A 692 9.78 6.75 13.20
C ILE A 692 8.50 6.36 12.47
N ALA A 693 7.99 7.25 11.62
CA ALA A 693 6.82 6.99 10.80
C ALA A 693 7.09 5.86 9.82
N ALA A 694 8.20 5.82 9.09
CA ALA A 694 8.52 4.72 8.17
C ALA A 694 8.65 3.35 8.87
N ALA A 695 9.02 3.32 10.16
CA ALA A 695 9.03 2.10 10.96
C ALA A 695 7.62 1.63 11.36
N ASN A 696 6.64 2.55 11.43
CA ASN A 696 5.25 2.30 11.88
C ASN A 696 4.21 2.27 10.74
N ASP A 697 4.41 3.10 9.72
CA ASP A 697 3.66 3.27 8.48
C ASP A 697 4.38 2.35 7.48
N ARG A 698 3.87 1.13 7.30
CA ARG A 698 4.19 0.39 6.09
C ARG A 698 3.55 1.21 4.96
N GLU A 699 4.34 2.06 4.29
CA GLU A 699 3.93 2.62 3.01
C GLU A 699 3.33 1.49 2.16
N PRO A 700 2.27 1.76 1.40
CA PRO A 700 1.61 0.71 0.64
C PRO A 700 2.63 0.02 -0.24
N LYS A 701 3.00 -1.21 0.13
CA LYS A 701 4.08 -1.91 -0.57
C LYS A 701 3.50 -2.37 -1.89
N LEU A 702 3.80 -1.64 -2.96
CA LEU A 702 3.43 -2.05 -4.30
C LEU A 702 4.27 -3.26 -4.70
N ALA A 703 3.62 -4.40 -4.95
CA ALA A 703 4.26 -5.58 -5.50
C ALA A 703 3.56 -6.01 -6.79
N MET A 704 4.35 -6.41 -7.80
CA MET A 704 3.84 -6.99 -9.03
C MET A 704 4.18 -8.47 -9.05
N ARG A 705 3.18 -9.34 -9.13
CA ARG A 705 3.38 -10.79 -9.16
C ARG A 705 3.23 -11.35 -10.58
N LYS A 706 4.01 -12.39 -10.86
CA LYS A 706 3.92 -13.16 -12.11
C LYS A 706 2.80 -14.20 -11.97
N ASP A 707 2.12 -14.48 -13.07
CA ASP A 707 1.23 -15.61 -13.20
C ASP A 707 2.00 -16.93 -13.33
N GLN A 708 1.28 -18.04 -13.49
CA GLN A 708 1.85 -19.37 -13.71
C GLN A 708 2.70 -19.50 -14.99
N PHE A 709 2.58 -18.56 -15.93
CA PHE A 709 3.36 -18.51 -17.17
C PHE A 709 4.54 -17.54 -17.09
N GLY A 710 4.82 -16.98 -15.91
CA GLY A 710 5.93 -16.05 -15.68
C GLY A 710 5.68 -14.63 -16.18
N MET A 711 4.44 -14.27 -16.53
CA MET A 711 4.05 -12.93 -16.96
C MET A 711 3.48 -12.13 -15.80
N HIS A 712 3.90 -10.88 -15.65
CA HIS A 712 3.31 -9.97 -14.68
C HIS A 712 1.86 -9.64 -15.07
N ARG A 713 0.91 -10.00 -14.20
CA ARG A 713 -0.54 -9.90 -14.45
C ARG A 713 -1.35 -9.30 -13.32
N SER A 714 -0.79 -9.20 -12.11
CA SER A 714 -1.52 -8.62 -10.96
C SER A 714 -0.68 -7.62 -10.21
N VAL A 715 -1.36 -6.60 -9.68
CA VAL A 715 -0.83 -5.60 -8.76
C VAL A 715 -1.34 -5.91 -7.36
N TRP A 716 -0.43 -5.83 -6.39
CA TRP A 716 -0.67 -6.11 -4.99
C TRP A 716 -0.28 -4.88 -4.20
N ILE A 717 -1.20 -4.35 -3.40
CA ILE A 717 -0.98 -3.18 -2.55
C ILE A 717 -1.21 -3.62 -1.13
N TYR A 718 -0.15 -3.61 -0.31
CA TYR A 718 -0.21 -4.03 1.11
C TYR A 718 -0.51 -2.89 2.06
#